data_AF-A0A9E0VA45-F1
#
_entry.id   AF-A0A9E0VA45-F1
#
_cell.length_a   1.000
_cell.length_b   1.000
_cell.length_c   1.000
_cell.angle_alpha   90.00
_cell.angle_beta   90.00
_cell.angle_gamma   90.00
#
_symmetry.space_group_name_H-M   'P 1'
#
loop_
_entity.id
_entity.type
_entity.pdbx_description
1 polymer ?
#
loop_
_entity_poly.entity_id
_entity_poly.type
_entity_poly.pdbx_seq_one_letter_code
_entity_poly.pdbx_strand_id
1 'polypeptide(L)'
;MRIFLLMICVSCFGLMSSQAETRFLSSGRADLTVAADGSGDVRTINEALARVPENNSRRFVIFIKKGVYTEQVRIPANKPFVSFVGESAETTRIRFDLNNKRAGTTSAAYAVYIGGHDFHAENVTFENSYDFKPGQSGSQAVAVLSEADRLVFKNCRFIGWQDTLYAKNGRQYFVDCYVEGNVDFIFGQAAAVFDRCTIHSKGDGYIAAPMRFAANEPSGFVFVDSRLTGAGTKDGVFLGRPWRAYGRTVFLDTEMGAHIRPEGWNNWGSADNEKTAYFAEYGSRGPGAGDANRVKWMHRLTKDEAAQFRPENFLKGRDGWNPLTADDKWLEKTKPDWSLVSWGEVLRQKPLWYQTDEAARIADQVVLYQKDNGGWEKNLEMAAMLTQAERERLAAEKSNVAETTIDNRTTYTQLEYLARTITGSLQKTTPPTNFPKHKEAFFRGLDYLLAAQYESGGFPQFFPLKKGYYTHITFNDDAMIGALTLLRDVARKTDDYKFVDEERRAKAEKAVAKALPLILKLQVAVGGKKTVWAQQYDETTFAPAPARKFEPVCLTAGESVGIVRYLMDIDKPDPAVVEAVEAAVAWFRANRLDGIRWERKNGENSVVKDKSAPPLWARFYEIETMKPIFVGRDSIIRYDVSEIEAERRNGYAWYVAAPRELLDKDYPKWRERIGKR
;
A
#
# COMPACT_ATOMS: atom_id res chain seq x y z
N MET A 1 -17.85 77.71 51.78
CA MET A 1 -19.04 77.71 50.92
C MET A 1 -19.28 76.27 50.48
N ARG A 2 -20.37 75.64 50.96
CA ARG A 2 -20.80 74.30 50.52
C ARG A 2 -21.32 74.38 49.09
N ILE A 3 -21.08 73.35 48.27
CA ILE A 3 -22.08 72.67 47.41
C ILE A 3 -21.44 71.37 46.86
N PHE A 4 -22.32 70.38 46.69
CA PHE A 4 -22.15 68.93 46.50
C PHE A 4 -22.10 68.51 45.01
N LEU A 5 -21.89 67.19 44.80
CA LEU A 5 -22.11 66.32 43.61
C LEU A 5 -20.95 66.26 42.58
N LEU A 6 -20.56 65.12 41.97
CA LEU A 6 -21.04 63.73 41.95
C LEU A 6 -19.89 62.83 41.40
N MET A 7 -19.79 61.58 41.88
CA MET A 7 -18.98 60.47 41.32
C MET A 7 -19.20 60.24 39.81
N ILE A 8 -18.13 59.96 39.04
CA ILE A 8 -18.03 58.80 38.13
C ILE A 8 -16.56 58.33 38.10
N CYS A 9 -16.35 57.05 38.42
CA CYS A 9 -15.08 56.34 38.38
C CYS A 9 -14.95 55.66 37.01
N VAL A 10 -13.92 55.98 36.22
CA VAL A 10 -13.48 55.16 35.07
C VAL A 10 -11.95 55.08 35.11
N SER A 11 -11.47 53.90 35.50
CA SER A 11 -10.06 53.50 35.46
C SER A 11 -9.63 53.17 34.03
N CYS A 12 -8.78 54.00 33.42
CA CYS A 12 -8.02 53.65 32.22
C CYS A 12 -6.72 52.93 32.61
N PHE A 13 -6.72 51.60 32.53
CA PHE A 13 -5.49 50.81 32.45
C PHE A 13 -5.04 50.79 30.98
N GLY A 14 -3.97 51.52 30.67
CA GLY A 14 -3.26 51.42 29.40
C GLY A 14 -2.44 50.14 29.36
N LEU A 15 -2.80 49.24 28.44
CA LEU A 15 -2.11 48.00 28.13
C LEU A 15 -0.70 48.27 27.57
N MET A 16 0.33 47.94 28.35
CA MET A 16 1.57 47.40 27.78
C MET A 16 1.42 45.88 27.73
N SER A 17 1.19 45.34 26.53
CA SER A 17 1.35 43.90 26.26
C SER A 17 2.58 43.73 25.40
N SER A 18 3.72 43.53 26.06
CA SER A 18 4.91 42.96 25.44
C SER A 18 4.84 41.44 25.52
N GLN A 19 5.22 40.78 24.42
CA GLN A 19 5.59 39.37 24.31
C GLN A 19 4.45 38.34 24.47
N ALA A 20 3.71 38.15 23.38
CA ALA A 20 3.22 36.84 22.99
C ALA A 20 4.02 36.36 21.77
N GLU A 21 5.30 36.05 21.98
CA GLU A 21 6.11 35.29 21.02
C GLU A 21 5.67 33.82 21.06
N THR A 22 5.18 33.35 19.92
CA THR A 22 5.38 32.02 19.31
C THR A 22 5.74 30.85 20.26
N ARG A 23 4.74 30.27 20.91
CA ARG A 23 4.86 29.05 21.75
C ARG A 23 4.99 27.72 20.97
N PHE A 24 5.81 27.69 19.92
CA PHE A 24 6.32 26.44 19.34
C PHE A 24 7.86 26.41 19.14
N LEU A 25 8.55 27.53 19.41
CA LEU A 25 10.01 27.55 19.55
C LEU A 25 10.49 27.15 20.96
N SER A 26 9.60 26.68 21.84
CA SER A 26 9.97 26.37 23.23
C SER A 26 10.90 25.15 23.40
N SER A 27 11.39 24.51 22.32
CA SER A 27 12.52 23.57 22.43
C SER A 27 13.39 23.31 21.18
N GLY A 28 13.22 23.98 20.02
CA GLY A 28 14.01 23.65 18.82
C GLY A 28 14.33 24.83 17.92
N ARG A 29 15.62 25.12 17.72
CA ARG A 29 16.14 26.05 16.71
C ARG A 29 15.78 25.52 15.32
N ALA A 30 15.30 26.37 14.42
CA ALA A 30 15.09 25.98 13.02
C ALA A 30 16.39 25.43 12.42
N ASP A 31 16.32 24.31 11.68
CA ASP A 31 17.48 23.79 10.93
C ASP A 31 17.81 24.70 9.75
N LEU A 32 16.79 25.37 9.20
CA LEU A 32 16.93 26.28 8.06
C LEU A 32 15.83 27.35 8.05
N THR A 33 16.17 28.57 7.65
CA THR A 33 15.24 29.69 7.44
C THR A 33 15.11 30.04 5.97
N VAL A 34 13.88 30.11 5.46
CA VAL A 34 13.53 30.62 4.13
C VAL A 34 13.03 32.06 4.25
N ALA A 35 13.57 32.95 3.42
CA ALA A 35 13.10 34.33 3.34
C ALA A 35 13.19 34.86 1.91
N ALA A 36 12.05 35.20 1.31
CA ALA A 36 12.00 35.73 -0.05
C ALA A 36 12.82 37.04 -0.24
N ASP A 37 12.96 37.83 0.83
CA ASP A 37 13.74 39.08 0.86
C ASP A 37 15.26 38.87 1.00
N GLY A 38 15.71 37.62 1.15
CA GLY A 38 17.12 37.28 1.34
C GLY A 38 17.63 37.39 2.79
N SER A 39 16.76 37.65 3.77
CA SER A 39 17.12 37.72 5.20
C SER A 39 17.17 36.35 5.91
N GLY A 40 17.20 35.25 5.14
CA GLY A 40 17.25 33.86 5.61
C GLY A 40 18.42 33.09 4.99
N ASP A 41 18.49 31.78 5.23
CA ASP A 41 19.56 30.90 4.71
C ASP A 41 19.41 30.57 3.23
N VAL A 42 18.17 30.64 2.72
CA VAL A 42 17.76 30.42 1.33
C VAL A 42 16.57 31.33 0.99
N ARG A 43 16.30 31.52 -0.31
CA ARG A 43 15.20 32.38 -0.79
C ARG A 43 13.93 31.62 -1.15
N THR A 44 14.05 30.33 -1.48
CA THR A 44 12.93 29.51 -1.96
C THR A 44 12.73 28.26 -1.11
N ILE A 45 11.52 27.70 -1.19
CA ILE A 45 11.16 26.46 -0.50
C ILE A 45 11.89 25.27 -1.15
N ASN A 46 12.02 25.25 -2.47
CA ASN A 46 12.76 24.19 -3.17
C ASN A 46 14.26 24.18 -2.82
N GLU A 47 14.90 25.34 -2.63
CA GLU A 47 16.28 25.42 -2.11
C GLU A 47 16.39 24.83 -0.69
N ALA A 48 15.39 25.07 0.15
CA ALA A 48 15.33 24.47 1.48
C ALA A 48 15.21 22.95 1.44
N LEU A 49 14.27 22.44 0.63
CA LEU A 49 14.06 21.02 0.47
C LEU A 49 15.27 20.30 -0.11
N ALA A 50 16.06 20.95 -0.96
CA ALA A 50 17.32 20.40 -1.47
C ALA A 50 18.33 20.11 -0.35
N ARG A 51 18.27 20.83 0.79
CA ARG A 51 19.14 20.63 1.96
C ARG A 51 18.64 19.58 2.95
N VAL A 52 17.40 19.11 2.80
CA VAL A 52 16.87 18.01 3.63
C VAL A 52 17.54 16.69 3.19
N PRO A 53 18.17 15.93 4.11
CA PRO A 53 18.75 14.64 3.80
C PRO A 53 17.72 13.65 3.26
N GLU A 54 18.12 12.79 2.32
CA GLU A 54 17.33 11.62 1.97
C GLU A 54 17.29 10.63 3.15
N ASN A 55 16.17 9.92 3.28
CA ASN A 55 15.88 8.98 4.36
C ASN A 55 16.12 9.57 5.76
N ASN A 56 15.79 10.86 5.90
CA ASN A 56 15.92 11.61 7.13
C ASN A 56 15.28 10.83 8.31
N SER A 57 15.95 10.80 9.45
CA SER A 57 15.51 10.03 10.63
C SER A 57 15.19 10.90 11.84
N ARG A 58 15.35 12.21 11.71
CA ARG A 58 15.05 13.21 12.74
C ARG A 58 14.20 14.33 12.14
N ARG A 59 13.42 15.05 12.96
CA ARG A 59 12.72 16.24 12.47
C ARG A 59 13.69 17.27 11.89
N PHE A 60 13.41 17.72 10.66
CA PHE A 60 14.12 18.82 10.00
C PHE A 60 13.15 20.00 9.86
N VAL A 61 13.41 21.07 10.61
CA VAL A 61 12.51 22.22 10.72
C VAL A 61 12.94 23.33 9.75
N ILE A 62 12.07 23.63 8.79
CA ILE A 62 12.19 24.75 7.87
C ILE A 62 11.27 25.86 8.36
N PHE A 63 11.87 26.94 8.86
CA PHE A 63 11.15 28.16 9.22
C PHE A 63 10.97 29.04 7.99
N ILE A 64 9.75 29.50 7.73
CA ILE A 64 9.39 30.24 6.52
C ILE A 64 8.90 31.63 6.95
N LYS A 65 9.67 32.66 6.62
CA LYS A 65 9.26 34.04 6.86
C LYS A 65 8.07 34.43 5.99
N LYS A 66 7.31 35.43 6.42
CA LYS A 66 6.21 36.07 5.70
C LYS A 66 6.63 36.41 4.28
N GLY A 67 5.73 36.19 3.34
CA GLY A 67 5.98 36.33 1.92
C GLY A 67 5.09 35.44 1.08
N VAL A 68 5.11 35.70 -0.22
CA VAL A 68 4.45 34.85 -1.23
C VAL A 68 5.53 34.11 -2.01
N TYR A 69 5.57 32.80 -1.84
CA TYR A 69 6.51 31.89 -2.49
C TYR A 69 5.80 31.23 -3.67
N THR A 70 6.01 31.78 -4.87
CA THR A 70 5.38 31.29 -6.11
C THR A 70 6.23 30.22 -6.77
N GLU A 71 6.05 28.97 -6.36
CA GLU A 71 6.80 27.81 -6.85
C GLU A 71 5.98 26.54 -6.67
N GLN A 72 6.15 25.55 -7.56
CA GLN A 72 5.59 24.22 -7.35
C GLN A 72 6.52 23.46 -6.40
N VAL A 73 5.98 22.95 -5.29
CA VAL A 73 6.77 22.34 -4.22
C VAL A 73 6.50 20.84 -4.16
N ARG A 74 7.56 20.03 -4.03
CA ARG A 74 7.46 18.58 -3.91
C ARG A 74 8.34 18.05 -2.77
N ILE A 75 7.71 17.46 -1.76
CA ILE A 75 8.38 16.71 -0.69
C ILE A 75 8.23 15.21 -1.02
N PRO A 76 9.25 14.55 -1.59
CA PRO A 76 9.16 13.14 -1.96
C PRO A 76 9.11 12.19 -0.74
N ALA A 77 8.64 10.96 -0.93
CA ALA A 77 8.51 9.97 0.14
C ALA A 77 9.83 9.56 0.82
N ASN A 78 10.97 9.75 0.15
CA ASN A 78 12.28 9.54 0.74
C ASN A 78 12.76 10.72 1.60
N LYS A 79 11.94 11.76 1.85
CA LYS A 79 12.26 12.86 2.77
C LYS A 79 11.21 12.98 3.89
N PRO A 80 11.12 12.00 4.79
CA PRO A 80 10.21 12.05 5.93
C PRO A 80 10.68 13.09 6.98
N PHE A 81 9.83 13.36 7.96
CA PHE A 81 10.09 14.25 9.11
C PHE A 81 10.41 15.71 8.77
N VAL A 82 9.94 16.20 7.62
CA VAL A 82 10.06 17.63 7.28
C VAL A 82 8.98 18.43 8.00
N SER A 83 9.36 19.57 8.57
CA SER A 83 8.40 20.51 9.17
C SER A 83 8.47 21.88 8.50
N PHE A 84 7.32 22.41 8.11
CA PHE A 84 7.18 23.80 7.65
C PHE A 84 6.56 24.63 8.76
N VAL A 85 7.27 25.64 9.25
CA VAL A 85 6.77 26.55 10.29
C VAL A 85 6.78 27.97 9.75
N GLY A 86 5.61 28.52 9.47
CA GLY A 86 5.46 29.90 9.00
C GLY A 86 5.42 30.92 10.13
N GLU A 87 5.72 32.18 9.82
CA GLU A 87 5.50 33.30 10.75
C GLU A 87 4.01 33.50 11.07
N SER A 88 3.15 33.27 10.09
CA SER A 88 1.70 33.42 10.21
C SER A 88 1.00 32.81 9.01
N ALA A 89 -0.08 32.09 9.25
CA ALA A 89 -0.90 31.49 8.20
C ALA A 89 -1.41 32.54 7.19
N GLU A 90 -1.70 33.76 7.63
CA GLU A 90 -2.25 34.82 6.78
C GLU A 90 -1.21 35.45 5.84
N THR A 91 0.07 35.43 6.22
CA THR A 91 1.13 36.17 5.50
C THR A 91 2.23 35.28 4.95
N THR A 92 2.26 33.99 5.30
CA THR A 92 3.22 33.01 4.79
C THR A 92 2.51 32.10 3.78
N ARG A 93 2.65 32.37 2.48
CA ARG A 93 1.87 31.71 1.42
C ARG A 93 2.78 30.98 0.43
N ILE A 94 2.58 29.67 0.28
CA ILE A 94 3.15 28.86 -0.79
C ILE A 94 2.08 28.72 -1.88
N ARG A 95 2.39 29.19 -3.09
CA ARG A 95 1.41 29.40 -4.16
C ARG A 95 1.89 28.83 -5.48
N PHE A 96 0.97 28.22 -6.24
CA PHE A 96 1.20 27.91 -7.65
C PHE A 96 -0.10 28.06 -8.46
N ASP A 97 -0.01 28.07 -9.79
CA ASP A 97 -1.17 28.14 -10.69
C ASP A 97 -1.09 27.03 -11.75
N LEU A 98 -1.78 25.92 -11.46
CA LEU A 98 -1.83 24.77 -12.36
C LEU A 98 -3.17 24.03 -12.22
N ASN A 99 -3.85 23.80 -13.35
CA ASN A 99 -5.04 22.97 -13.42
C ASN A 99 -4.79 21.66 -14.16
N ASN A 100 -5.73 20.72 -14.04
CA ASN A 100 -5.70 19.42 -14.69
C ASN A 100 -5.56 19.53 -16.22
N LYS A 101 -6.25 20.48 -16.86
CA LYS A 101 -6.12 20.67 -18.32
C LYS A 101 -4.69 20.99 -18.76
N ARG A 102 -3.95 21.80 -18.00
CA ARG A 102 -2.54 22.15 -18.27
C ARG A 102 -1.58 21.06 -17.82
N ALA A 103 -1.88 20.36 -16.72
CA ALA A 103 -1.02 19.33 -16.16
C ALA A 103 -1.18 17.94 -16.81
N GLY A 104 -2.27 17.73 -17.55
CA GLY A 104 -2.66 16.44 -18.14
C GLY A 104 -3.41 15.52 -17.16
N THR A 105 -3.22 15.68 -15.85
CA THR A 105 -3.95 14.94 -14.80
C THR A 105 -4.15 15.80 -13.55
N THR A 106 -5.21 15.52 -12.77
CA THR A 106 -5.43 16.15 -11.45
C THR A 106 -4.26 15.88 -10.49
N SER A 107 -3.68 14.68 -10.53
CA SER A 107 -2.54 14.32 -9.67
C SER A 107 -1.26 15.09 -9.98
N ALA A 108 -1.15 15.67 -11.18
CA ALA A 108 -0.03 16.55 -11.56
C ALA A 108 -0.36 18.03 -11.34
N ALA A 109 -1.62 18.39 -11.12
CA ALA A 109 -2.10 19.77 -10.99
C ALA A 109 -2.02 20.32 -9.54
N TYR A 110 -0.94 20.01 -8.83
CA TYR A 110 -0.74 20.46 -7.44
C TYR A 110 0.13 21.72 -7.35
N ALA A 111 -0.13 22.56 -6.34
CA ALA A 111 0.82 23.56 -5.88
C ALA A 111 1.87 22.93 -4.96
N VAL A 112 1.43 22.13 -3.98
CA VAL A 112 2.33 21.39 -3.06
C VAL A 112 2.00 19.90 -3.05
N TYR A 113 3.02 19.07 -3.26
CA TYR A 113 2.96 17.62 -3.10
C TYR A 113 3.70 17.19 -1.83
N ILE A 114 3.06 16.39 -0.99
CA ILE A 114 3.60 15.87 0.27
C ILE A 114 3.55 14.34 0.22
N GLY A 115 4.69 13.71 -0.05
CA GLY A 115 4.89 12.25 0.00
C GLY A 115 5.72 11.78 1.19
N GLY A 116 6.43 12.67 1.89
CA GLY A 116 7.23 12.32 3.06
C GLY A 116 6.36 12.06 4.30
N HIS A 117 6.51 10.90 4.93
CA HIS A 117 5.81 10.56 6.18
C HIS A 117 6.23 11.47 7.35
N ASP A 118 5.35 11.62 8.34
CA ASP A 118 5.55 12.46 9.54
C ASP A 118 5.83 13.95 9.22
N PHE A 119 5.35 14.38 8.07
CA PHE A 119 5.34 15.79 7.69
C PHE A 119 4.48 16.60 8.67
N HIS A 120 4.99 17.77 9.05
CA HIS A 120 4.29 18.73 9.87
C HIS A 120 4.23 20.09 9.20
N ALA A 121 3.10 20.78 9.26
CA ALA A 121 3.02 22.19 8.91
C ALA A 121 2.26 22.99 9.97
N GLU A 122 2.78 24.16 10.30
CA GLU A 122 2.14 25.12 11.20
C GLU A 122 2.23 26.54 10.63
N ASN A 123 1.13 27.30 10.71
CA ASN A 123 1.07 28.71 10.31
C ASN A 123 1.46 28.99 8.84
N VAL A 124 1.03 28.13 7.91
CA VAL A 124 1.30 28.25 6.47
C VAL A 124 0.00 28.19 5.66
N THR A 125 -0.10 29.04 4.63
CA THR A 125 -1.11 28.91 3.57
C THR A 125 -0.54 28.14 2.38
N PHE A 126 -1.28 27.14 1.91
CA PHE A 126 -1.08 26.45 0.65
C PHE A 126 -2.18 26.88 -0.33
N GLU A 127 -1.79 27.34 -1.51
CA GLU A 127 -2.71 27.93 -2.48
C GLU A 127 -2.46 27.42 -3.90
N ASN A 128 -3.53 26.96 -4.55
CA ASN A 128 -3.58 26.92 -6.00
C ASN A 128 -4.42 28.09 -6.50
N SER A 129 -3.75 29.06 -7.12
CA SER A 129 -4.37 30.32 -7.53
C SER A 129 -4.95 30.30 -8.93
N TYR A 130 -5.23 29.12 -9.48
CA TYR A 130 -5.87 28.97 -10.78
C TYR A 130 -7.15 29.82 -10.87
N ASP A 131 -7.25 30.63 -11.92
CA ASP A 131 -8.41 31.48 -12.21
C ASP A 131 -9.61 30.64 -12.65
N PHE A 132 -10.37 30.15 -11.68
CA PHE A 132 -11.54 29.31 -11.91
C PHE A 132 -12.67 30.10 -12.59
N LYS A 133 -13.20 29.54 -13.68
CA LYS A 133 -14.41 30.03 -14.34
C LYS A 133 -15.48 28.94 -14.34
N PRO A 134 -16.70 29.23 -13.86
CA PRO A 134 -17.80 28.27 -13.87
C PRO A 134 -18.02 27.66 -15.26
N GLY A 135 -18.29 26.36 -15.32
CA GLY A 135 -18.58 25.64 -16.56
C GLY A 135 -17.37 25.25 -17.42
N GLN A 136 -16.13 25.58 -17.01
CA GLN A 136 -14.95 25.10 -17.71
C GLN A 136 -14.63 23.63 -17.41
N SER A 137 -14.38 22.85 -18.47
CA SER A 137 -13.84 21.49 -18.35
C SER A 137 -12.35 21.51 -17.98
N GLY A 138 -11.94 20.56 -17.13
CA GLY A 138 -10.55 20.39 -16.71
C GLY A 138 -10.06 21.42 -15.68
N SER A 139 -10.97 21.99 -14.90
CA SER A 139 -10.74 23.07 -13.93
C SER A 139 -10.20 22.61 -12.57
N GLN A 140 -10.01 21.30 -12.35
CA GLN A 140 -9.44 20.75 -11.12
C GLN A 140 -8.06 21.38 -10.86
N ALA A 141 -7.84 21.92 -9.67
CA ALA A 141 -6.62 22.65 -9.33
C ALA A 141 -6.29 22.43 -7.85
N VAL A 142 -5.30 21.58 -7.59
CA VAL A 142 -4.99 21.07 -6.25
C VAL A 142 -4.04 22.03 -5.53
N ALA A 143 -4.40 22.51 -4.34
CA ALA A 143 -3.49 23.27 -3.47
C ALA A 143 -2.50 22.32 -2.79
N VAL A 144 -3.00 21.24 -2.20
CA VAL A 144 -2.17 20.21 -1.56
C VAL A 144 -2.60 18.83 -2.02
N LEU A 145 -1.63 18.06 -2.52
CA LEU A 145 -1.74 16.61 -2.70
C LEU A 145 -0.92 15.94 -1.61
N SER A 146 -1.58 15.22 -0.70
CA SER A 146 -0.94 14.51 0.40
C SER A 146 -1.06 12.98 0.24
N GLU A 147 0.08 12.31 0.16
CA GLU A 147 0.24 10.88 -0.05
C GLU A 147 1.29 10.32 0.91
N ALA A 148 1.02 10.45 2.20
CA ALA A 148 1.95 10.07 3.25
C ALA A 148 1.21 9.81 4.56
N ASP A 149 1.88 9.11 5.47
CA ASP A 149 1.31 8.72 6.76
C ASP A 149 1.71 9.69 7.88
N ARG A 150 0.79 9.85 8.85
CA ARG A 150 0.92 10.70 10.04
C ARG A 150 1.26 12.16 9.75
N LEU A 151 0.54 12.74 8.80
CA LEU A 151 0.67 14.16 8.49
C LEU A 151 -0.10 15.00 9.49
N VAL A 152 0.51 16.09 9.94
CA VAL A 152 -0.13 17.05 10.86
C VAL A 152 -0.09 18.45 10.26
N PHE A 153 -1.25 19.08 10.17
CA PHE A 153 -1.41 20.47 9.74
C PHE A 153 -2.10 21.23 10.86
N LYS A 154 -1.47 22.29 11.37
CA LYS A 154 -1.97 23.09 12.48
C LYS A 154 -2.06 24.57 12.09
N ASN A 155 -3.22 25.18 12.26
CA ASN A 155 -3.42 26.58 11.87
C ASN A 155 -2.94 26.87 10.44
N CYS A 156 -3.23 25.95 9.51
CA CYS A 156 -2.90 26.07 8.09
C CYS A 156 -4.13 26.50 7.29
N ARG A 157 -3.89 27.08 6.11
CA ARG A 157 -4.96 27.45 5.17
C ARG A 157 -4.75 26.71 3.84
N PHE A 158 -5.82 26.17 3.28
CA PHE A 158 -5.84 25.48 1.99
C PHE A 158 -6.80 26.22 1.06
N ILE A 159 -6.25 26.87 0.04
CA ILE A 159 -6.98 27.83 -0.79
C ILE A 159 -7.03 27.36 -2.24
N GLY A 160 -8.24 27.22 -2.77
CA GLY A 160 -8.47 26.77 -4.14
C GLY A 160 -9.94 26.93 -4.57
N TRP A 161 -10.33 26.09 -5.53
CA TRP A 161 -11.68 26.01 -6.08
C TRP A 161 -12.13 24.54 -6.15
N GLN A 162 -12.08 23.94 -7.34
CA GLN A 162 -12.36 22.52 -7.51
C GLN A 162 -11.11 21.71 -7.15
N ASP A 163 -11.30 20.65 -6.35
CA ASP A 163 -10.25 19.71 -5.94
C ASP A 163 -9.12 20.35 -5.08
N THR A 164 -9.44 21.31 -4.19
CA THR A 164 -8.45 22.05 -3.38
C THR A 164 -7.49 21.15 -2.57
N LEU A 165 -8.01 20.20 -1.81
CA LEU A 165 -7.23 19.32 -0.93
C LEU A 165 -7.40 17.86 -1.37
N TYR A 166 -6.37 17.34 -2.02
CA TYR A 166 -6.29 15.93 -2.38
C TYR A 166 -5.62 15.13 -1.26
N ALA A 167 -6.41 14.75 -0.25
CA ALA A 167 -6.04 13.83 0.82
C ALA A 167 -5.96 12.39 0.28
N LYS A 168 -4.92 12.12 -0.51
CA LYS A 168 -4.83 10.94 -1.39
C LYS A 168 -4.69 9.64 -0.60
N ASN A 169 -3.79 9.55 0.38
CA ASN A 169 -3.60 8.34 1.20
C ASN A 169 -2.91 8.66 2.55
N GLY A 170 -2.89 7.67 3.45
CA GLY A 170 -2.27 7.72 4.78
C GLY A 170 -3.15 8.38 5.83
N ARG A 171 -2.66 8.44 7.07
CA ARG A 171 -3.36 9.10 8.19
C ARG A 171 -2.98 10.56 8.27
N GLN A 172 -3.98 11.43 8.38
CA GLN A 172 -3.79 12.88 8.28
C GLN A 172 -4.63 13.60 9.34
N TYR A 173 -4.04 14.53 10.07
CA TYR A 173 -4.71 15.32 11.09
C TYR A 173 -4.58 16.81 10.77
N PHE A 174 -5.73 17.47 10.61
CA PHE A 174 -5.87 18.89 10.35
C PHE A 174 -6.54 19.52 11.56
N VAL A 175 -5.87 20.47 12.21
CA VAL A 175 -6.35 21.06 13.45
C VAL A 175 -6.31 22.59 13.40
N ASP A 176 -7.42 23.21 13.75
CA ASP A 176 -7.59 24.67 13.69
C ASP A 176 -7.29 25.24 12.28
N CYS A 177 -7.53 24.44 11.24
CA CYS A 177 -7.23 24.80 9.84
C CYS A 177 -8.42 25.46 9.14
N TYR A 178 -8.13 26.14 8.03
CA TYR A 178 -9.11 26.70 7.11
C TYR A 178 -8.98 26.03 5.74
N VAL A 179 -10.08 25.53 5.17
CA VAL A 179 -10.10 24.92 3.83
C VAL A 179 -11.20 25.57 3.00
N GLU A 180 -10.90 26.03 1.78
CA GLU A 180 -11.91 26.61 0.88
C GLU A 180 -11.93 26.01 -0.53
N GLY A 181 -13.13 25.94 -1.11
CA GLY A 181 -13.34 25.43 -2.47
C GLY A 181 -14.81 25.36 -2.86
N ASN A 182 -15.16 24.63 -3.92
CA ASN A 182 -16.56 24.43 -4.35
C ASN A 182 -16.92 22.97 -4.63
N VAL A 183 -16.32 22.35 -5.64
CA VAL A 183 -16.65 20.99 -6.09
C VAL A 183 -15.57 20.03 -5.58
N ASP A 184 -16.00 19.01 -4.84
CA ASP A 184 -15.17 17.91 -4.34
C ASP A 184 -13.87 18.39 -3.67
N PHE A 185 -13.92 19.54 -2.98
CA PHE A 185 -12.71 20.26 -2.63
C PHE A 185 -11.90 19.62 -1.49
N ILE A 186 -12.45 18.58 -0.84
CA ILE A 186 -11.73 17.62 0.01
C ILE A 186 -11.98 16.22 -0.54
N PHE A 187 -10.97 15.57 -1.11
CA PHE A 187 -11.15 14.29 -1.81
C PHE A 187 -9.94 13.36 -1.69
N GLY A 188 -10.15 12.06 -1.94
CA GLY A 188 -9.09 11.02 -1.87
C GLY A 188 -9.39 9.87 -0.90
N GLN A 189 -8.36 9.07 -0.56
CA GLN A 189 -8.46 7.82 0.21
C GLN A 189 -7.72 7.89 1.57
N ALA A 190 -7.31 9.07 2.03
CA ALA A 190 -6.72 9.18 3.37
C ALA A 190 -7.72 8.79 4.47
N ALA A 191 -7.20 8.35 5.62
CA ALA A 191 -7.90 8.47 6.89
C ALA A 191 -7.59 9.87 7.42
N ALA A 192 -8.50 10.82 7.22
CA ALA A 192 -8.26 12.22 7.57
C ALA A 192 -9.27 12.74 8.59
N VAL A 193 -8.77 13.45 9.61
CA VAL A 193 -9.59 14.11 10.62
C VAL A 193 -9.36 15.62 10.56
N PHE A 194 -10.45 16.37 10.44
CA PHE A 194 -10.51 17.82 10.47
C PHE A 194 -11.13 18.25 11.80
N ASP A 195 -10.29 18.69 12.73
CA ASP A 195 -10.66 19.01 14.11
C ASP A 195 -10.63 20.52 14.33
N ARG A 196 -11.75 21.11 14.75
CA ARG A 196 -11.93 22.57 14.91
C ARG A 196 -11.58 23.38 13.66
N CYS A 197 -11.79 22.79 12.49
CA CYS A 197 -11.51 23.44 11.22
C CYS A 197 -12.68 24.32 10.77
N THR A 198 -12.38 25.36 9.99
CA THR A 198 -13.37 26.09 9.20
C THR A 198 -13.32 25.59 7.76
N ILE A 199 -14.44 25.06 7.29
CA ILE A 199 -14.61 24.55 5.94
C ILE A 199 -15.51 25.54 5.19
N HIS A 200 -14.97 26.22 4.18
CA HIS A 200 -15.62 27.34 3.51
C HIS A 200 -15.97 27.04 2.05
N SER A 201 -17.27 27.01 1.75
CA SER A 201 -17.78 26.78 0.40
C SER A 201 -17.89 28.11 -0.37
N LYS A 202 -17.19 28.21 -1.49
CA LYS A 202 -17.12 29.41 -2.36
C LYS A 202 -18.22 29.45 -3.44
N GLY A 203 -19.08 28.44 -3.47
CA GLY A 203 -20.15 28.27 -4.44
C GLY A 203 -20.80 26.90 -4.29
N ASP A 204 -21.77 26.61 -5.15
CA ASP A 204 -22.48 25.33 -5.13
C ASP A 204 -21.53 24.15 -5.42
N GLY A 205 -21.80 23.00 -4.80
CA GLY A 205 -20.95 21.82 -4.97
C GLY A 205 -21.00 20.83 -3.81
N TYR A 206 -19.84 20.28 -3.47
CA TYR A 206 -19.68 19.14 -2.57
C TYR A 206 -18.44 19.35 -1.71
N ILE A 207 -18.59 19.23 -0.39
CA ILE A 207 -17.45 19.35 0.53
C ILE A 207 -16.50 18.16 0.37
N ALA A 208 -17.03 16.94 0.50
CA ALA A 208 -16.22 15.73 0.56
C ALA A 208 -16.49 14.74 -0.59
N ALA A 209 -15.43 14.18 -1.16
CA ALA A 209 -15.49 13.10 -2.16
C ALA A 209 -14.54 11.94 -1.82
N PRO A 210 -14.91 11.06 -0.85
CA PRO A 210 -14.06 9.95 -0.41
C PRO A 210 -13.93 8.81 -1.46
N MET A 211 -12.70 8.30 -1.61
CA MET A 211 -12.29 7.25 -2.56
C MET A 211 -12.01 5.92 -1.84
N ARG A 212 -12.99 5.37 -1.13
CA ARG A 212 -12.85 4.10 -0.40
C ARG A 212 -13.38 2.93 -1.22
N PHE A 213 -12.60 1.86 -1.38
CA PHE A 213 -12.90 0.75 -2.31
C PHE A 213 -13.47 -0.50 -1.64
N ALA A 214 -13.31 -0.68 -0.33
CA ALA A 214 -13.82 -1.84 0.40
C ALA A 214 -14.24 -1.51 1.83
N ALA A 215 -15.15 -2.32 2.38
CA ALA A 215 -15.72 -2.12 3.72
C ALA A 215 -14.72 -2.21 4.88
N ASN A 216 -13.58 -2.88 4.68
CA ASN A 216 -12.54 -3.04 5.70
C ASN A 216 -11.39 -2.02 5.57
N GLU A 217 -11.41 -1.13 4.57
CA GLU A 217 -10.41 -0.07 4.47
C GLU A 217 -10.60 0.95 5.60
N PRO A 218 -9.50 1.38 6.27
CA PRO A 218 -9.57 2.34 7.37
C PRO A 218 -9.79 3.79 6.90
N SER A 219 -9.77 4.06 5.59
CA SER A 219 -9.90 5.40 5.02
C SER A 219 -11.27 6.06 5.25
N GLY A 220 -11.30 7.38 5.16
CA GLY A 220 -12.50 8.19 5.31
C GLY A 220 -12.18 9.57 5.88
N PHE A 221 -13.13 10.49 5.74
CA PHE A 221 -13.01 11.86 6.24
C PHE A 221 -13.90 12.08 7.45
N VAL A 222 -13.33 12.57 8.53
CA VAL A 222 -14.07 12.91 9.75
C VAL A 222 -13.91 14.39 10.03
N PHE A 223 -15.02 15.10 10.20
CA PHE A 223 -15.06 16.48 10.63
C PHE A 223 -15.54 16.50 12.08
N VAL A 224 -14.75 17.07 12.98
CA VAL A 224 -14.99 17.08 14.42
C VAL A 224 -14.93 18.51 14.94
N ASP A 225 -15.93 18.93 15.71
CA ASP A 225 -16.00 20.26 16.34
C ASP A 225 -15.75 21.41 15.35
N SER A 226 -16.06 21.17 14.08
CA SER A 226 -15.73 22.04 12.95
C SER A 226 -16.90 22.95 12.59
N ARG A 227 -16.63 23.93 11.72
CA ARG A 227 -17.63 24.88 11.22
C ARG A 227 -17.71 24.83 9.70
N LEU A 228 -18.91 24.65 9.17
CA LEU A 228 -19.19 24.78 7.74
C LEU A 228 -19.75 26.17 7.46
N THR A 229 -19.06 26.92 6.62
CA THR A 229 -19.46 28.26 6.17
C THR A 229 -19.55 28.29 4.65
N GLY A 230 -20.29 29.25 4.10
CA GLY A 230 -20.41 29.36 2.66
C GLY A 230 -20.82 30.76 2.22
N ALA A 231 -20.36 31.14 1.04
CA ALA A 231 -20.72 32.37 0.35
C ALA A 231 -20.89 32.07 -1.15
N GLY A 232 -21.75 32.82 -1.83
CA GLY A 232 -21.93 32.68 -3.28
C GLY A 232 -22.64 31.40 -3.74
N THR A 233 -23.36 30.72 -2.86
CA THR A 233 -24.18 29.53 -3.17
C THR A 233 -25.57 29.93 -3.65
N LYS A 234 -26.07 29.32 -4.73
CA LYS A 234 -27.44 29.51 -5.23
C LYS A 234 -28.31 28.29 -4.91
N ASP A 235 -27.81 27.10 -5.24
CA ASP A 235 -28.50 25.82 -5.08
C ASP A 235 -28.08 25.06 -3.81
N GLY A 236 -27.08 25.59 -3.10
CA GLY A 236 -26.55 25.04 -1.87
C GLY A 236 -25.46 23.99 -2.09
N VAL A 237 -24.96 23.47 -0.98
CA VAL A 237 -23.80 22.56 -0.95
C VAL A 237 -24.17 21.25 -0.27
N PHE A 238 -23.74 20.14 -0.85
CA PHE A 238 -23.81 18.83 -0.21
C PHE A 238 -22.60 18.59 0.70
N LEU A 239 -22.84 17.91 1.82
CA LEU A 239 -21.80 17.43 2.75
C LEU A 239 -20.81 16.49 2.05
N GLY A 240 -21.25 15.72 1.07
CA GLY A 240 -20.36 14.94 0.22
C GLY A 240 -21.07 13.95 -0.71
N ARG A 241 -20.25 13.22 -1.47
CA ARG A 241 -20.68 12.18 -2.40
C ARG A 241 -19.62 11.08 -2.59
N PRO A 242 -20.00 9.80 -2.77
CA PRO A 242 -19.04 8.71 -2.77
C PRO A 242 -18.36 8.64 -4.14
N TRP A 243 -17.10 9.06 -4.22
CA TRP A 243 -16.34 8.92 -5.47
C TRP A 243 -16.09 7.44 -5.81
N ARG A 244 -16.05 6.58 -4.79
CA ARG A 244 -16.07 5.11 -4.91
C ARG A 244 -17.13 4.52 -3.97
N ALA A 245 -17.63 3.34 -4.31
CA ALA A 245 -18.81 2.72 -3.70
C ALA A 245 -18.82 2.71 -2.17
N TYR A 246 -17.67 2.44 -1.52
CA TYR A 246 -17.55 2.36 -0.07
C TYR A 246 -17.18 3.69 0.60
N GLY A 247 -17.31 4.82 -0.11
CA GLY A 247 -16.95 6.16 0.35
C GLY A 247 -17.43 6.44 1.78
N ARG A 248 -16.56 7.00 2.62
CA ARG A 248 -16.85 7.26 4.04
C ARG A 248 -16.57 8.71 4.42
N THR A 249 -17.58 9.37 4.94
CA THR A 249 -17.50 10.74 5.48
C THR A 249 -18.37 10.84 6.73
N VAL A 250 -17.85 11.45 7.79
CA VAL A 250 -18.54 11.58 9.08
C VAL A 250 -18.44 13.01 9.58
N PHE A 251 -19.57 13.59 10.02
CA PHE A 251 -19.60 14.90 10.69
C PHE A 251 -20.03 14.73 12.15
N LEU A 252 -19.15 15.11 13.07
CA LEU A 252 -19.36 15.06 14.52
C LEU A 252 -19.35 16.48 15.08
N ASP A 253 -20.38 16.82 15.84
CA ASP A 253 -20.48 18.07 16.61
C ASP A 253 -20.19 19.34 15.78
N THR A 254 -20.54 19.29 14.49
CA THR A 254 -20.18 20.31 13.52
C THR A 254 -21.26 21.39 13.45
N GLU A 255 -20.86 22.66 13.42
CA GLU A 255 -21.76 23.77 13.18
C GLU A 255 -21.97 23.97 11.67
N MET A 256 -23.19 23.75 11.19
CA MET A 256 -23.55 23.77 9.77
C MET A 256 -24.33 25.05 9.41
N GLY A 257 -23.76 25.88 8.53
CA GLY A 257 -24.44 27.06 7.99
C GLY A 257 -25.62 26.74 7.06
N ALA A 258 -26.47 27.75 6.80
CA ALA A 258 -27.73 27.57 6.05
C ALA A 258 -27.56 27.22 4.56
N HIS A 259 -26.34 27.28 4.04
CA HIS A 259 -26.00 26.91 2.67
C HIS A 259 -25.96 25.38 2.45
N ILE A 260 -25.92 24.59 3.53
CA ILE A 260 -25.95 23.13 3.44
C ILE A 260 -27.35 22.67 3.02
N ARG A 261 -27.40 21.84 1.98
CA ARG A 261 -28.65 21.32 1.45
C ARG A 261 -29.38 20.44 2.47
N PRO A 262 -30.73 20.50 2.55
CA PRO A 262 -31.50 19.67 3.47
C PRO A 262 -31.25 18.16 3.29
N GLU A 263 -31.05 17.71 2.06
CA GLU A 263 -30.75 16.31 1.74
C GLU A 263 -29.42 15.83 2.34
N GLY A 264 -28.48 16.76 2.56
CA GLY A 264 -27.14 16.51 3.11
C GLY A 264 -26.20 15.86 2.11
N TRP A 265 -26.59 14.74 1.51
CA TRP A 265 -25.68 13.85 0.78
C TRP A 265 -26.16 13.55 -0.65
N ASN A 266 -25.21 13.28 -1.54
CA ASN A 266 -25.48 12.86 -2.91
C ASN A 266 -24.88 11.47 -3.18
N ASN A 267 -25.60 10.62 -3.90
CA ASN A 267 -25.24 9.21 -4.16
C ASN A 267 -24.36 9.02 -5.41
N TRP A 268 -23.81 10.09 -5.98
CA TRP A 268 -23.07 10.06 -7.25
C TRP A 268 -23.90 9.55 -8.45
N GLY A 269 -25.23 9.69 -8.38
CA GLY A 269 -26.14 9.24 -9.44
C GLY A 269 -26.33 7.73 -9.50
N SER A 270 -25.97 6.98 -8.45
CA SER A 270 -26.14 5.52 -8.39
C SER A 270 -26.74 5.07 -7.06
N ALA A 271 -27.87 4.38 -7.13
CA ALA A 271 -28.53 3.78 -5.97
C ALA A 271 -27.72 2.62 -5.35
N ASP A 272 -26.79 2.00 -6.10
CA ASP A 272 -25.93 0.95 -5.53
C ASP A 272 -24.92 1.50 -4.52
N ASN A 273 -24.54 2.77 -4.65
CA ASN A 273 -23.68 3.43 -3.67
C ASN A 273 -24.38 3.57 -2.31
N GLU A 274 -25.71 3.72 -2.30
CA GLU A 274 -26.50 3.84 -1.05
C GLU A 274 -26.43 2.57 -0.19
N LYS A 275 -26.06 1.41 -0.78
CA LYS A 275 -25.90 0.14 -0.08
C LYS A 275 -24.54 -0.04 0.59
N THR A 276 -23.54 0.75 0.17
CA THR A 276 -22.12 0.50 0.51
C THR A 276 -21.39 1.73 1.07
N ALA A 277 -21.82 2.94 0.73
CA ALA A 277 -21.27 4.17 1.28
C ALA A 277 -21.62 4.31 2.77
N TYR A 278 -20.70 4.90 3.54
CA TYR A 278 -20.88 5.14 4.97
C TYR A 278 -20.82 6.64 5.24
N PHE A 279 -21.96 7.32 5.11
CA PHE A 279 -22.10 8.74 5.40
C PHE A 279 -22.87 8.96 6.68
N ALA A 280 -22.28 9.65 7.65
CA ALA A 280 -22.81 9.68 8.99
C ALA A 280 -22.74 11.05 9.67
N GLU A 281 -23.70 11.30 10.56
CA GLU A 281 -23.79 12.53 11.36
C GLU A 281 -24.02 12.19 12.84
N TYR A 282 -23.43 12.99 13.73
CA TYR A 282 -23.67 12.98 15.19
C TYR A 282 -23.56 14.39 15.76
N GLY A 283 -24.51 14.81 16.59
CA GLY A 283 -24.38 16.03 17.43
C GLY A 283 -24.22 17.37 16.68
N SER A 284 -24.37 17.38 15.35
CA SER A 284 -24.21 18.61 14.55
C SER A 284 -25.36 19.59 14.79
N ARG A 285 -25.07 20.89 14.66
CA ARG A 285 -25.98 21.99 15.02
C ARG A 285 -25.96 23.12 14.00
N GLY A 286 -26.90 24.05 14.11
CA GLY A 286 -27.01 25.20 13.21
C GLY A 286 -28.05 25.01 12.11
N PRO A 287 -28.31 26.05 11.30
CA PRO A 287 -29.41 26.07 10.33
C PRO A 287 -29.29 25.00 9.22
N GLY A 288 -28.09 24.52 8.91
CA GLY A 288 -27.85 23.45 7.94
C GLY A 288 -27.91 22.02 8.50
N ALA A 289 -28.01 21.87 9.83
CA ALA A 289 -27.98 20.57 10.52
C ALA A 289 -29.37 19.90 10.67
N GLY A 290 -30.35 20.29 9.84
CA GLY A 290 -31.71 19.81 9.96
C GLY A 290 -31.88 18.34 9.55
N ASP A 291 -32.40 17.51 10.47
CA ASP A 291 -32.53 16.06 10.28
C ASP A 291 -33.73 15.61 9.42
N ALA A 292 -34.76 16.45 9.28
CA ALA A 292 -36.06 16.04 8.74
C ALA A 292 -36.00 15.58 7.27
N ASN A 293 -35.06 16.12 6.50
CA ASN A 293 -34.98 15.94 5.05
C ASN A 293 -33.71 15.22 4.59
N ARG A 294 -32.89 14.71 5.52
CA ARG A 294 -31.69 13.94 5.17
C ARG A 294 -32.07 12.71 4.36
N VAL A 295 -31.21 12.33 3.40
CA VAL A 295 -31.38 11.09 2.65
C VAL A 295 -31.50 9.89 3.60
N LYS A 296 -32.36 8.92 3.27
CA LYS A 296 -32.68 7.81 4.19
C LYS A 296 -31.54 6.80 4.41
N TRP A 297 -30.57 6.77 3.50
CA TRP A 297 -29.45 5.82 3.52
C TRP A 297 -28.23 6.32 4.30
N MET A 298 -28.24 7.55 4.83
CA MET A 298 -27.19 7.98 5.75
C MET A 298 -27.25 7.17 7.07
N HIS A 299 -26.21 7.28 7.89
CA HIS A 299 -26.11 6.65 9.19
C HIS A 299 -26.24 7.68 10.31
N ARG A 300 -27.10 7.41 11.29
CA ARG A 300 -27.13 8.18 12.54
C ARG A 300 -26.30 7.43 13.56
N LEU A 301 -25.26 8.07 14.06
CA LEU A 301 -24.41 7.44 15.04
C LEU A 301 -25.01 7.57 16.44
N THR A 302 -24.79 6.57 17.26
CA THR A 302 -24.87 6.67 18.71
C THR A 302 -23.61 7.37 19.25
N LYS A 303 -23.63 7.73 20.53
CA LYS A 303 -22.46 8.32 21.20
C LYS A 303 -21.23 7.40 21.13
N ASP A 304 -21.43 6.10 21.33
CA ASP A 304 -20.33 5.12 21.36
C ASP A 304 -19.75 4.86 19.97
N GLU A 305 -20.59 4.86 18.93
CA GLU A 305 -20.14 4.81 17.54
C GLU A 305 -19.39 6.09 17.14
N ALA A 306 -19.90 7.26 17.52
CA ALA A 306 -19.24 8.54 17.27
C ALA A 306 -17.85 8.61 17.93
N ALA A 307 -17.67 8.03 19.12
CA ALA A 307 -16.39 7.98 19.81
C ALA A 307 -15.30 7.25 18.99
N GLN A 308 -15.65 6.27 18.14
CA GLN A 308 -14.69 5.57 17.29
C GLN A 308 -14.10 6.45 16.18
N PHE A 309 -14.79 7.53 15.83
CA PHE A 309 -14.37 8.49 14.80
C PHE A 309 -13.58 9.68 15.35
N ARG A 310 -13.39 9.78 16.68
CA ARG A 310 -12.53 10.81 17.29
C ARG A 310 -11.06 10.63 16.88
N PRO A 311 -10.24 11.70 16.82
CA PRO A 311 -8.88 11.67 16.30
C PRO A 311 -8.02 10.51 16.86
N GLU A 312 -8.00 10.34 18.17
CA GLU A 312 -7.21 9.35 18.91
C GLU A 312 -7.60 7.89 18.63
N ASN A 313 -8.83 7.65 18.17
CA ASN A 313 -9.34 6.32 17.85
C ASN A 313 -9.25 6.04 16.35
N PHE A 314 -9.69 6.99 15.53
CA PHE A 314 -9.74 6.83 14.08
C PHE A 314 -8.35 6.79 13.45
N LEU A 315 -7.40 7.57 14.00
CA LEU A 315 -6.03 7.65 13.48
C LEU A 315 -5.04 6.72 14.22
N LYS A 316 -5.51 5.95 15.21
CA LYS A 316 -4.70 5.07 16.05
C LYS A 316 -3.79 4.13 15.26
N GLY A 317 -4.28 3.61 14.14
CA GLY A 317 -3.55 2.61 13.35
C GLY A 317 -3.10 1.41 14.20
N ARG A 318 -2.06 0.71 13.72
CA ARG A 318 -1.44 -0.42 14.45
C ARG A 318 -0.35 0.04 15.42
N ASP A 319 0.25 1.19 15.15
CA ASP A 319 1.32 1.80 15.94
C ASP A 319 0.80 2.60 17.15
N GLY A 320 -0.52 2.74 17.30
CA GLY A 320 -1.12 3.48 18.40
C GLY A 320 -1.00 5.00 18.26
N TRP A 321 -0.74 5.52 17.05
CA TRP A 321 -0.56 6.95 16.81
C TRP A 321 -1.72 7.78 17.35
N ASN A 322 -1.41 8.73 18.23
CA ASN A 322 -2.38 9.69 18.72
C ASN A 322 -1.90 11.12 18.41
N PRO A 323 -2.49 11.81 17.43
CA PRO A 323 -2.03 13.14 17.05
C PRO A 323 -2.29 14.22 18.12
N LEU A 324 -3.09 13.93 19.15
CA LEU A 324 -3.43 14.89 20.22
C LEU A 324 -2.37 14.99 21.32
N THR A 325 -1.52 13.98 21.48
CA THR A 325 -0.63 13.86 22.65
C THR A 325 0.80 13.45 22.33
N ALA A 326 1.07 13.01 21.10
CA ALA A 326 2.33 12.39 20.76
C ALA A 326 3.38 13.42 20.28
N ASP A 327 4.49 13.56 21.00
CA ASP A 327 5.71 14.23 20.56
C ASP A 327 6.68 13.23 19.92
N ASP A 328 7.59 13.63 19.04
CA ASP A 328 8.44 12.67 18.30
C ASP A 328 9.21 11.66 19.17
N LYS A 329 9.39 11.90 20.48
CA LYS A 329 9.98 10.94 21.42
C LYS A 329 9.21 9.63 21.52
N TRP A 330 7.92 9.60 21.17
CA TRP A 330 7.15 8.36 21.12
C TRP A 330 7.70 7.40 20.05
N LEU A 331 8.21 7.93 18.93
CA LEU A 331 8.77 7.17 17.80
C LEU A 331 10.06 6.43 18.19
N GLU A 332 10.80 6.96 19.16
CA GLU A 332 12.01 6.30 19.70
C GLU A 332 11.64 5.08 20.57
N LYS A 333 10.47 5.10 21.21
CA LYS A 333 10.01 4.02 22.11
C LYS A 333 9.30 2.89 21.40
N THR A 334 8.64 3.18 20.29
CA THR A 334 7.90 2.21 19.48
C THR A 334 8.29 2.36 18.04
N LYS A 335 8.74 1.25 17.42
CA LYS A 335 9.04 1.23 15.99
C LYS A 335 7.79 1.69 15.22
N PRO A 336 7.87 2.82 14.50
CA PRO A 336 6.70 3.35 13.83
C PRO A 336 6.30 2.43 12.67
N ASP A 337 5.01 2.12 12.55
CA ASP A 337 4.49 1.31 11.42
C ASP A 337 4.28 2.22 10.21
N TRP A 338 5.35 2.44 9.45
CA TRP A 338 5.34 3.19 8.19
C TRP A 338 4.72 2.40 7.04
N SER A 339 4.32 1.15 7.28
CA SER A 339 3.83 0.27 6.23
C SER A 339 2.34 0.53 5.98
N LEU A 340 2.05 1.48 5.09
CA LEU A 340 0.70 1.58 4.50
C LEU A 340 0.33 0.29 3.74
N VAL A 341 1.35 -0.47 3.33
CA VAL A 341 1.27 -1.81 2.76
C VAL A 341 2.41 -2.66 3.33
N SER A 342 2.14 -3.89 3.76
CA SER A 342 3.19 -4.85 4.14
C SER A 342 3.80 -5.52 2.90
N TRP A 343 5.02 -6.03 2.98
CA TRP A 343 5.67 -6.75 1.86
C TRP A 343 4.79 -7.86 1.27
N GLY A 344 4.03 -8.60 2.09
CA GLY A 344 3.11 -9.64 1.62
C GLY A 344 1.92 -9.15 0.77
N GLU A 345 1.63 -7.85 0.77
CA GLU A 345 0.49 -7.23 0.06
C GLU A 345 0.93 -6.34 -1.12
N VAL A 346 2.23 -6.12 -1.32
CA VAL A 346 2.73 -5.16 -2.32
C VAL A 346 2.36 -5.54 -3.75
N LEU A 347 2.30 -6.84 -4.06
CA LEU A 347 1.89 -7.33 -5.39
C LEU A 347 0.36 -7.36 -5.58
N ARG A 348 -0.43 -7.12 -4.53
CA ARG A 348 -1.90 -7.06 -4.62
C ARG A 348 -2.43 -5.65 -4.84
N GLN A 349 -1.54 -4.66 -4.88
CA GLN A 349 -1.90 -3.27 -5.11
C GLN A 349 -2.42 -3.06 -6.54
N LYS A 350 -3.33 -2.09 -6.69
CA LYS A 350 -3.90 -1.73 -8.00
C LYS A 350 -2.82 -1.10 -8.90
N PRO A 351 -2.95 -1.19 -10.25
CA PRO A 351 -1.94 -0.65 -11.17
C PRO A 351 -1.51 0.81 -10.89
N LEU A 352 -2.46 1.70 -10.58
CA LEU A 352 -2.17 3.10 -10.26
C LEU A 352 -1.34 3.29 -8.98
N TRP A 353 -1.37 2.35 -8.04
CA TRP A 353 -0.59 2.44 -6.82
C TRP A 353 0.92 2.31 -7.09
N TYR A 354 1.34 1.57 -8.12
CA TYR A 354 2.76 1.50 -8.50
C TYR A 354 3.28 2.81 -9.11
N GLN A 355 2.40 3.80 -9.36
CA GLN A 355 2.75 5.16 -9.76
C GLN A 355 2.87 6.12 -8.56
N THR A 356 2.88 5.63 -7.33
CA THR A 356 2.96 6.47 -6.12
C THR A 356 4.42 6.65 -5.69
N ASP A 357 4.71 7.68 -4.90
CA ASP A 357 6.04 7.81 -4.29
C ASP A 357 6.27 6.75 -3.21
N GLU A 358 5.21 6.25 -2.59
CA GLU A 358 5.29 5.14 -1.65
C GLU A 358 5.78 3.86 -2.34
N ALA A 359 5.25 3.54 -3.54
CA ALA A 359 5.76 2.43 -4.32
C ALA A 359 7.24 2.62 -4.69
N ALA A 360 7.62 3.82 -5.13
CA ALA A 360 9.01 4.14 -5.44
C ALA A 360 9.94 4.04 -4.21
N ARG A 361 9.46 4.46 -3.02
CA ARG A 361 10.18 4.36 -1.74
C ARG A 361 10.40 2.90 -1.34
N ILE A 362 9.37 2.05 -1.45
CA ILE A 362 9.50 0.62 -1.19
C ILE A 362 10.46 -0.01 -2.20
N ALA A 363 10.42 0.39 -3.48
CA ALA A 363 11.38 -0.06 -4.49
C ALA A 363 12.83 0.30 -4.12
N ASP A 364 13.08 1.50 -3.58
CA ASP A 364 14.41 1.85 -3.05
C ASP A 364 14.87 0.88 -1.97
N GLN A 365 13.97 0.43 -1.10
CA GLN A 365 14.30 -0.54 -0.06
C GLN A 365 14.57 -1.92 -0.64
N VAL A 366 13.79 -2.35 -1.63
CA VAL A 366 14.08 -3.59 -2.38
C VAL A 366 15.50 -3.54 -2.95
N VAL A 367 15.94 -2.40 -3.50
CA VAL A 367 17.33 -2.23 -3.98
C VAL A 367 18.36 -2.31 -2.83
N LEU A 368 18.06 -1.73 -1.66
CA LEU A 368 18.95 -1.81 -0.49
C LEU A 368 19.17 -3.26 -0.03
N TYR A 369 18.11 -4.07 0.01
CA TYR A 369 18.18 -5.47 0.40
C TYR A 369 18.85 -6.39 -0.62
N GLN A 370 19.02 -5.95 -1.88
CA GLN A 370 19.66 -6.78 -2.92
C GLN A 370 21.15 -6.98 -2.61
N LYS A 371 21.63 -8.22 -2.70
CA LYS A 371 23.06 -8.55 -2.51
C LYS A 371 23.87 -8.37 -3.79
N ASP A 372 25.20 -8.48 -3.71
CA ASP A 372 26.13 -8.20 -4.80
C ASP A 372 26.00 -9.16 -6.00
N ASN A 373 25.51 -10.38 -5.78
CA ASN A 373 25.19 -11.32 -6.86
C ASN A 373 23.84 -11.06 -7.54
N GLY A 374 23.07 -10.07 -7.10
CA GLY A 374 21.75 -9.73 -7.65
C GLY A 374 20.56 -10.42 -6.98
N GLY A 375 20.78 -11.40 -6.10
CA GLY A 375 19.71 -12.09 -5.38
C GLY A 375 19.25 -11.38 -4.10
N TRP A 376 18.20 -11.91 -3.48
CA TRP A 376 17.69 -11.46 -2.18
C TRP A 376 17.63 -12.60 -1.18
N GLU A 377 17.72 -12.23 0.10
CA GLU A 377 17.39 -13.11 1.22
C GLU A 377 15.86 -13.17 1.42
N LYS A 378 15.38 -14.25 2.04
CA LYS A 378 13.95 -14.52 2.26
C LYS A 378 13.44 -13.98 3.59
N ASN A 379 12.11 -13.93 3.73
CA ASN A 379 11.41 -13.56 4.96
C ASN A 379 11.71 -12.15 5.48
N LEU A 380 11.89 -11.20 4.56
CA LEU A 380 12.16 -9.80 4.86
C LEU A 380 10.90 -8.94 4.66
N GLU A 381 10.67 -8.02 5.58
CA GLU A 381 9.67 -6.96 5.43
C GLU A 381 10.33 -5.75 4.76
N MET A 382 10.24 -5.68 3.42
CA MET A 382 10.90 -4.65 2.62
C MET A 382 10.03 -3.40 2.41
N ALA A 383 8.74 -3.43 2.80
CA ALA A 383 7.88 -2.26 2.68
C ALA A 383 8.06 -1.29 3.86
N ALA A 384 8.38 -1.80 5.06
CA ALA A 384 8.66 -0.97 6.22
C ALA A 384 9.90 -0.08 6.02
N MET A 385 9.81 1.21 6.37
CA MET A 385 10.96 2.12 6.30
C MET A 385 12.12 1.68 7.20
N LEU A 386 13.34 1.75 6.67
CA LEU A 386 14.58 1.49 7.39
C LEU A 386 15.13 2.73 8.09
N THR A 387 15.59 2.54 9.33
CA THR A 387 16.44 3.49 10.05
C THR A 387 17.81 3.64 9.38
N GLN A 388 18.55 4.70 9.71
CA GLN A 388 19.90 4.92 9.18
C GLN A 388 20.85 3.75 9.51
N ALA A 389 20.83 3.26 10.75
CA ALA A 389 21.66 2.13 11.18
C ALA A 389 21.32 0.84 10.43
N GLU A 390 20.03 0.58 10.15
CA GLU A 390 19.61 -0.58 9.35
C GLU A 390 20.11 -0.46 7.90
N ARG A 391 20.10 0.74 7.30
CA ARG A 391 20.63 0.98 5.94
C ARG A 391 22.14 0.76 5.86
N GLU A 392 22.88 1.29 6.83
CA GLU A 392 24.34 1.13 6.92
C GLU A 392 24.71 -0.34 7.08
N ARG A 393 23.98 -1.07 7.93
CA ARG A 393 24.14 -2.51 8.09
C ARG A 393 23.90 -3.26 6.77
N LEU A 394 22.79 -2.99 6.08
CA LEU A 394 22.49 -3.64 4.80
C LEU A 394 23.56 -3.34 3.75
N ALA A 395 24.07 -2.11 3.71
CA ALA A 395 25.16 -1.73 2.81
C ALA A 395 26.44 -2.52 3.11
N ALA A 396 26.82 -2.66 4.39
CA ALA A 396 27.99 -3.42 4.81
C ALA A 396 27.87 -4.93 4.53
N GLU A 397 26.64 -5.46 4.49
CA GLU A 397 26.36 -6.88 4.29
C GLU A 397 26.08 -7.27 2.81
N LYS A 398 26.22 -6.35 1.84
CA LYS A 398 25.88 -6.63 0.42
C LYS A 398 26.71 -7.75 -0.20
N SER A 399 27.98 -7.89 0.19
CA SER A 399 28.87 -8.94 -0.30
C SER A 399 28.59 -10.32 0.30
N ASN A 400 27.81 -10.38 1.39
CA ASN A 400 27.35 -11.66 1.95
C ASN A 400 26.19 -12.20 1.12
N VAL A 401 26.54 -13.03 0.14
CA VAL A 401 25.62 -13.63 -0.83
C VAL A 401 25.18 -15.05 -0.46
N ALA A 402 25.64 -15.60 0.66
CA ALA A 402 25.44 -17.02 0.98
C ALA A 402 23.97 -17.42 1.23
N GLU A 403 23.13 -16.44 1.56
CA GLU A 403 21.71 -16.64 1.89
C GLU A 403 20.75 -16.11 0.82
N THR A 404 21.25 -15.77 -0.38
CA THR A 404 20.36 -15.42 -1.50
C THR A 404 19.67 -16.67 -2.07
N THR A 405 18.37 -16.54 -2.37
CA THR A 405 17.51 -17.69 -2.60
C THR A 405 16.30 -17.37 -3.48
N ILE A 406 15.67 -18.41 -4.00
CA ILE A 406 14.32 -18.37 -4.59
C ILE A 406 13.25 -19.04 -3.70
N ASP A 407 13.66 -19.56 -2.54
CA ASP A 407 12.76 -20.14 -1.52
C ASP A 407 11.78 -19.10 -0.97
N ASN A 408 10.63 -19.53 -0.46
CA ASN A 408 9.57 -18.64 0.03
C ASN A 408 9.21 -17.51 -0.95
N ARG A 409 9.21 -17.83 -2.24
CA ARG A 409 8.94 -16.88 -3.32
C ARG A 409 9.92 -15.70 -3.42
N THR A 410 11.17 -15.92 -3.02
CA THR A 410 12.19 -14.85 -2.98
C THR A 410 12.82 -14.62 -4.35
N THR A 411 13.42 -13.45 -4.52
CA THR A 411 14.04 -12.93 -5.75
C THR A 411 13.03 -12.60 -6.85
N TYR A 412 12.18 -13.54 -7.28
CA TYR A 412 11.22 -13.24 -8.35
C TYR A 412 10.06 -12.34 -7.89
N THR A 413 9.64 -12.39 -6.62
CA THR A 413 8.68 -11.42 -6.04
C THR A 413 9.25 -9.99 -6.06
N GLN A 414 10.53 -9.84 -5.71
CA GLN A 414 11.22 -8.55 -5.72
C GLN A 414 11.34 -8.02 -7.15
N LEU A 415 11.68 -8.88 -8.11
CA LEU A 415 11.72 -8.52 -9.52
C LEU A 415 10.35 -8.12 -10.07
N GLU A 416 9.29 -8.86 -9.77
CA GLU A 416 7.92 -8.50 -10.17
C GLU A 416 7.51 -7.14 -9.60
N TYR A 417 7.83 -6.90 -8.32
CA TYR A 417 7.56 -5.63 -7.68
C TYR A 417 8.31 -4.46 -8.34
N LEU A 418 9.61 -4.65 -8.61
CA LEU A 418 10.42 -3.67 -9.33
C LEU A 418 9.86 -3.43 -10.73
N ALA A 419 9.48 -4.47 -11.48
CA ALA A 419 8.94 -4.35 -12.83
C ALA A 419 7.65 -3.50 -12.88
N ARG A 420 6.71 -3.75 -11.97
CA ARG A 420 5.47 -2.96 -11.86
C ARG A 420 5.74 -1.52 -11.46
N THR A 421 6.66 -1.29 -10.52
CA THR A 421 7.05 0.06 -10.08
C THR A 421 7.79 0.83 -11.17
N ILE A 422 8.64 0.14 -11.94
CA ILE A 422 9.34 0.67 -13.11
C ILE A 422 8.33 1.09 -14.18
N THR A 423 7.43 0.18 -14.54
CA THR A 423 6.40 0.44 -15.55
C THR A 423 5.45 1.56 -15.13
N GLY A 424 5.02 1.57 -13.87
CA GLY A 424 4.23 2.66 -13.30
C GLY A 424 4.97 4.01 -13.32
N SER A 425 6.27 4.01 -13.02
CA SER A 425 7.09 5.23 -13.08
C SER A 425 7.25 5.75 -14.52
N LEU A 426 7.41 4.87 -15.50
CA LEU A 426 7.51 5.23 -16.93
C LEU A 426 6.23 5.85 -17.50
N GLN A 427 5.08 5.68 -16.83
CA GLN A 427 3.82 6.30 -17.23
C GLN A 427 3.65 7.73 -16.69
N LYS A 428 4.54 8.19 -15.79
CA LYS A 428 4.48 9.56 -15.24
C LYS A 428 5.13 10.57 -16.19
N THR A 429 4.59 11.78 -16.23
CA THR A 429 5.20 12.93 -16.94
C THR A 429 6.52 13.37 -16.31
N THR A 430 6.71 13.10 -15.02
CA THR A 430 7.95 13.34 -14.28
C THR A 430 8.24 12.11 -13.40
N PRO A 431 8.97 11.11 -13.91
CA PRO A 431 9.30 9.92 -13.12
C PRO A 431 10.22 10.29 -11.93
N PRO A 432 10.16 9.54 -10.81
CA PRO A 432 11.13 9.65 -9.72
C PRO A 432 12.58 9.51 -10.21
N THR A 433 13.51 10.25 -9.61
CA THR A 433 14.94 10.29 -10.02
C THR A 433 15.71 9.00 -9.74
N ASN A 434 15.20 8.15 -8.85
CA ASN A 434 15.76 6.85 -8.46
C ASN A 434 15.47 5.71 -9.43
N PHE A 435 14.58 5.92 -10.41
CA PHE A 435 14.15 4.91 -11.38
C PHE A 435 15.29 4.16 -12.10
N PRO A 436 16.41 4.80 -12.53
CA PRO A 436 17.53 4.08 -13.12
C PRO A 436 18.11 2.99 -12.20
N LYS A 437 18.17 3.23 -10.88
CA LYS A 437 18.65 2.25 -9.90
C LYS A 437 17.70 1.06 -9.78
N HIS A 438 16.39 1.28 -9.90
CA HIS A 438 15.39 0.20 -9.90
C HIS A 438 15.57 -0.71 -11.12
N LYS A 439 15.80 -0.14 -12.31
CA LYS A 439 16.08 -0.91 -13.53
C LYS A 439 17.37 -1.73 -13.40
N GLU A 440 18.44 -1.12 -12.90
CA GLU A 440 19.72 -1.81 -12.67
C GLU A 440 19.54 -2.98 -11.70
N ALA A 441 18.85 -2.76 -10.59
CA ALA A 441 18.55 -3.82 -9.62
C ALA A 441 17.70 -4.94 -10.25
N PHE A 442 16.70 -4.60 -11.06
CA PHE A 442 15.92 -5.58 -11.80
C PHE A 442 16.80 -6.42 -12.73
N PHE A 443 17.68 -5.79 -13.51
CA PHE A 443 18.58 -6.52 -14.42
C PHE A 443 19.55 -7.44 -13.67
N ARG A 444 20.13 -6.98 -12.56
CA ARG A 444 21.00 -7.81 -11.73
C ARG A 444 20.28 -9.02 -11.15
N GLY A 445 19.02 -8.85 -10.73
CA GLY A 445 18.23 -9.98 -10.22
C GLY A 445 17.75 -10.92 -11.33
N LEU A 446 17.45 -10.39 -12.52
CA LEU A 446 17.14 -11.23 -13.69
C LEU A 446 18.38 -12.05 -14.10
N ASP A 447 19.55 -11.43 -14.12
CA ASP A 447 20.82 -12.10 -14.41
C ASP A 447 21.16 -13.14 -13.33
N TYR A 448 20.86 -12.87 -12.06
CA TYR A 448 20.96 -13.85 -10.98
C TYR A 448 20.10 -15.09 -11.25
N LEU A 449 18.83 -14.93 -11.65
CA LEU A 449 17.96 -16.07 -11.97
C LEU A 449 18.51 -16.86 -13.16
N LEU A 450 18.96 -16.17 -14.22
CA LEU A 450 19.55 -16.82 -15.38
C LEU A 450 20.82 -17.60 -15.02
N ALA A 451 21.66 -17.06 -14.12
CA ALA A 451 22.88 -17.71 -13.66
C ALA A 451 22.63 -18.88 -12.70
N ALA A 452 21.54 -18.85 -11.93
CA ALA A 452 21.17 -19.90 -11.00
C ALA A 452 20.63 -21.17 -11.69
N GLN A 453 20.14 -21.07 -12.93
CA GLN A 453 19.56 -22.20 -13.63
C GLN A 453 20.61 -23.26 -14.00
N TYR A 454 20.36 -24.52 -13.67
CA TYR A 454 21.21 -25.64 -14.05
C TYR A 454 21.23 -25.90 -15.56
N GLU A 455 22.24 -26.66 -15.99
CA GLU A 455 22.32 -27.16 -17.37
C GLU A 455 21.18 -28.12 -17.75
N SER A 456 20.49 -28.71 -16.78
CA SER A 456 19.28 -29.50 -17.00
C SER A 456 18.02 -28.65 -17.21
N GLY A 457 18.06 -27.36 -16.88
CA GLY A 457 16.90 -26.46 -16.88
C GLY A 457 16.23 -26.29 -15.51
N GLY A 458 16.70 -27.02 -14.48
CA GLY A 458 16.19 -26.92 -13.12
C GLY A 458 16.80 -25.75 -12.34
N PHE A 459 16.27 -25.49 -11.15
CA PHE A 459 16.76 -24.43 -10.26
C PHE A 459 17.08 -24.98 -8.86
N PRO A 460 18.23 -24.62 -8.27
CA PRO A 460 18.53 -24.87 -6.87
C PRO A 460 17.66 -23.98 -5.96
N GLN A 461 17.53 -24.35 -4.68
CA GLN A 461 16.86 -23.51 -3.70
C GLN A 461 17.67 -22.24 -3.38
N PHE A 462 18.99 -22.35 -3.29
CA PHE A 462 19.93 -21.25 -3.01
C PHE A 462 20.96 -21.11 -4.12
N PHE A 463 21.33 -19.87 -4.43
CA PHE A 463 22.43 -19.57 -5.34
C PHE A 463 23.25 -18.40 -4.76
N PRO A 464 24.56 -18.53 -4.52
CA PRO A 464 25.43 -19.67 -4.82
C PRO A 464 25.01 -20.96 -4.10
N LEU A 465 25.45 -22.10 -4.64
CA LEU A 465 25.01 -23.40 -4.14
C LEU A 465 25.39 -23.60 -2.67
N LYS A 466 24.40 -23.96 -1.86
CA LYS A 466 24.54 -24.32 -0.44
C LYS A 466 24.50 -25.84 -0.31
N LYS A 467 25.39 -26.41 0.53
CA LYS A 467 25.47 -27.87 0.70
C LYS A 467 24.20 -28.46 1.31
N GLY A 468 23.82 -29.67 0.87
CA GLY A 468 22.64 -30.40 1.36
C GLY A 468 21.50 -30.31 0.37
N TYR A 469 20.26 -30.48 0.84
CA TYR A 469 19.07 -30.50 -0.03
C TYR A 469 18.86 -29.19 -0.82
N TYR A 470 19.57 -28.11 -0.48
CA TYR A 470 19.48 -26.82 -1.16
C TYR A 470 19.98 -26.85 -2.61
N THR A 471 20.77 -27.86 -3.00
CA THR A 471 21.20 -28.06 -4.39
C THR A 471 20.15 -28.71 -5.27
N HIS A 472 19.13 -29.35 -4.68
CA HIS A 472 18.10 -30.04 -5.45
C HIS A 472 17.31 -29.11 -6.37
N ILE A 473 16.81 -29.67 -7.45
CA ILE A 473 15.81 -29.01 -8.30
C ILE A 473 14.55 -28.80 -7.44
N THR A 474 14.22 -27.55 -7.15
CA THR A 474 13.29 -27.21 -6.07
C THR A 474 11.98 -26.62 -6.60
N PHE A 475 10.89 -27.39 -6.48
CA PHE A 475 9.52 -26.87 -6.69
C PHE A 475 8.88 -26.34 -5.41
N ASN A 476 9.38 -26.73 -4.23
CA ASN A 476 8.90 -26.27 -2.93
C ASN A 476 8.68 -24.75 -2.87
N ASP A 477 7.55 -24.34 -2.29
CA ASP A 477 7.13 -22.95 -2.14
C ASP A 477 7.17 -22.15 -3.46
N ASP A 478 6.76 -22.81 -4.55
CA ASP A 478 6.77 -22.31 -5.94
C ASP A 478 8.15 -21.86 -6.46
N ALA A 479 9.27 -22.23 -5.82
CA ALA A 479 10.60 -21.65 -6.09
C ALA A 479 10.98 -21.66 -7.59
N MET A 480 11.11 -22.84 -8.20
CA MET A 480 11.43 -22.96 -9.63
C MET A 480 10.32 -22.41 -10.53
N ILE A 481 9.04 -22.67 -10.21
CA ILE A 481 7.93 -22.28 -11.09
C ILE A 481 7.72 -20.76 -11.09
N GLY A 482 7.88 -20.08 -9.96
CA GLY A 482 7.82 -18.63 -9.88
C GLY A 482 8.94 -17.95 -10.65
N ALA A 483 10.18 -18.44 -10.52
CA ALA A 483 11.31 -17.97 -11.32
C ALA A 483 11.04 -18.15 -12.83
N LEU A 484 10.57 -19.33 -13.25
CA LEU A 484 10.26 -19.61 -14.65
C LEU A 484 9.08 -18.79 -15.19
N THR A 485 8.07 -18.52 -14.35
CA THR A 485 6.93 -17.68 -14.73
C THR A 485 7.42 -16.26 -15.03
N LEU A 486 8.26 -15.69 -14.17
CA LEU A 486 8.86 -14.38 -14.41
C LEU A 486 9.71 -14.36 -15.69
N LEU A 487 10.56 -15.38 -15.90
CA LEU A 487 11.37 -15.48 -17.12
C LEU A 487 10.50 -15.59 -18.38
N ARG A 488 9.39 -16.33 -18.31
CA ARG A 488 8.42 -16.45 -19.41
C ARG A 488 7.75 -15.11 -19.71
N ASP A 489 7.35 -14.37 -18.70
CA ASP A 489 6.72 -13.05 -18.85
C ASP A 489 7.68 -12.02 -19.46
N VAL A 490 8.95 -12.05 -19.02
CA VAL A 490 10.04 -11.28 -19.63
C VAL A 490 10.20 -11.64 -21.11
N ALA A 491 10.30 -12.92 -21.44
CA ALA A 491 10.45 -13.40 -22.82
C ALA A 491 9.26 -12.98 -23.71
N ARG A 492 8.04 -13.07 -23.19
CA ARG A 492 6.79 -12.70 -23.89
C ARG A 492 6.54 -11.19 -24.00
N LYS A 493 7.36 -10.34 -23.39
CA LYS A 493 7.16 -8.89 -23.34
C LYS A 493 5.79 -8.51 -22.77
N THR A 494 5.33 -9.20 -21.73
CA THR A 494 4.11 -8.78 -21.04
C THR A 494 4.27 -7.35 -20.50
N ASP A 495 3.16 -6.64 -20.25
CA ASP A 495 3.14 -5.18 -20.10
C ASP A 495 4.16 -4.64 -19.09
N ASP A 496 4.34 -5.32 -17.96
CA ASP A 496 5.27 -4.91 -16.91
C ASP A 496 6.76 -5.08 -17.27
N TYR A 497 7.09 -5.84 -18.32
CA TYR A 497 8.48 -6.19 -18.68
C TYR A 497 8.92 -5.65 -20.05
N LYS A 498 8.12 -4.77 -20.68
CA LYS A 498 8.47 -4.15 -21.97
C LYS A 498 9.82 -3.41 -21.93
N PHE A 499 10.21 -2.89 -20.77
CA PHE A 499 11.45 -2.14 -20.56
C PHE A 499 12.73 -2.98 -20.61
N VAL A 500 12.64 -4.31 -20.53
CA VAL A 500 13.79 -5.22 -20.56
C VAL A 500 14.47 -5.17 -21.92
N ASP A 501 15.79 -5.40 -22.00
CA ASP A 501 16.51 -5.44 -23.27
C ASP A 501 16.33 -6.78 -24.03
N GLU A 502 16.61 -6.79 -25.34
CA GLU A 502 16.44 -8.01 -26.17
C GLU A 502 17.43 -9.12 -25.81
N GLU A 503 18.62 -8.79 -25.30
CA GLU A 503 19.63 -9.78 -24.93
C GLU A 503 19.13 -10.64 -23.76
N ARG A 504 18.65 -10.00 -22.69
CA ARG A 504 18.08 -10.67 -21.53
C ARG A 504 16.79 -11.40 -21.88
N ARG A 505 15.96 -10.85 -22.78
CA ARG A 505 14.77 -11.56 -23.29
C ARG A 505 15.12 -12.86 -23.99
N ALA A 506 16.11 -12.84 -24.88
CA ALA A 506 16.57 -14.04 -25.57
C ALA A 506 17.15 -15.09 -24.59
N LYS A 507 17.85 -14.65 -23.53
CA LYS A 507 18.32 -15.54 -22.46
C LYS A 507 17.16 -16.14 -21.67
N ALA A 508 16.16 -15.34 -21.31
CA ALA A 508 14.96 -15.80 -20.61
C ALA A 508 14.15 -16.80 -21.44
N GLU A 509 13.99 -16.56 -22.74
CA GLU A 509 13.33 -17.49 -23.67
C GLU A 509 14.05 -18.85 -23.71
N LYS A 510 15.39 -18.85 -23.83
CA LYS A 510 16.20 -20.07 -23.78
C LYS A 510 16.07 -20.79 -22.44
N ALA A 511 16.08 -20.06 -21.33
CA ALA A 511 15.92 -20.62 -20.00
C ALA A 511 14.56 -21.32 -19.82
N VAL A 512 13.49 -20.71 -20.32
CA VAL A 512 12.13 -21.28 -20.31
C VAL A 512 12.04 -22.53 -21.19
N ALA A 513 12.61 -22.48 -22.41
CA ALA A 513 12.61 -23.60 -23.34
C ALA A 513 13.35 -24.83 -22.76
N LYS A 514 14.44 -24.58 -22.03
CA LYS A 514 15.25 -25.62 -21.37
C LYS A 514 14.52 -26.32 -20.23
N ALA A 515 13.67 -25.59 -19.49
CA ALA A 515 12.99 -26.12 -18.31
C ALA A 515 11.80 -27.05 -18.64
N LEU A 516 11.11 -26.83 -19.78
CA LEU A 516 9.89 -27.58 -20.10
C LEU A 516 10.12 -29.10 -20.21
N PRO A 517 11.12 -29.61 -20.98
CA PRO A 517 11.38 -31.04 -21.04
C PRO A 517 11.72 -31.64 -19.67
N LEU A 518 12.44 -30.90 -18.82
CA LEU A 518 12.76 -31.33 -17.47
C LEU A 518 11.50 -31.46 -16.61
N ILE A 519 10.62 -30.45 -16.59
CA ILE A 519 9.37 -30.49 -15.82
C ILE A 519 8.53 -31.72 -16.17
N LEU A 520 8.40 -32.02 -17.47
CA LEU A 520 7.68 -33.22 -17.94
C LEU A 520 8.38 -34.51 -17.50
N LYS A 521 9.71 -34.56 -17.55
CA LYS A 521 10.51 -35.71 -17.10
C LYS A 521 10.40 -35.96 -15.60
N LEU A 522 10.28 -34.91 -14.79
CA LEU A 522 10.20 -35.01 -13.33
C LEU A 522 8.82 -35.47 -12.85
N GLN A 523 7.79 -35.50 -13.70
CA GLN A 523 6.46 -35.97 -13.29
C GLN A 523 6.54 -37.44 -12.84
N VAL A 524 6.11 -37.71 -11.62
CA VAL A 524 6.27 -39.04 -11.02
C VAL A 524 5.28 -40.00 -11.65
N ALA A 525 5.76 -41.18 -12.04
CA ALA A 525 4.93 -42.26 -12.58
C ALA A 525 4.94 -43.46 -11.63
N VAL A 526 3.75 -43.99 -11.32
CA VAL A 526 3.57 -45.16 -10.45
C VAL A 526 2.79 -46.21 -11.24
N GLY A 527 3.37 -47.40 -11.39
CA GLY A 527 2.78 -48.45 -12.22
C GLY A 527 2.56 -48.03 -13.68
N GLY A 528 3.44 -47.18 -14.23
CA GLY A 528 3.34 -46.65 -15.59
C GLY A 528 2.32 -45.52 -15.77
N LYS A 529 1.61 -45.10 -14.72
CA LYS A 529 0.66 -43.97 -14.77
C LYS A 529 1.29 -42.72 -14.20
N LYS A 530 1.32 -41.63 -14.99
CA LYS A 530 1.74 -40.30 -14.52
C LYS A 530 0.81 -39.81 -13.41
N THR A 531 1.40 -39.08 -12.46
CA THR A 531 0.70 -38.54 -11.28
C THR A 531 0.92 -37.03 -11.21
N VAL A 532 1.54 -36.56 -10.13
CA VAL A 532 1.95 -35.17 -9.89
C VAL A 532 3.46 -35.14 -9.63
N TRP A 533 3.96 -34.10 -8.95
CA TRP A 533 5.38 -33.91 -8.69
C TRP A 533 5.72 -33.99 -7.20
N ALA A 534 6.97 -34.32 -6.92
CA ALA A 534 7.59 -34.16 -5.62
C ALA A 534 8.02 -32.71 -5.39
N GLN A 535 8.32 -32.41 -4.13
CA GLN A 535 8.74 -31.09 -3.69
C GLN A 535 10.12 -30.70 -4.24
N GLN A 536 11.02 -31.67 -4.32
CA GLN A 536 12.34 -31.49 -4.91
C GLN A 536 12.90 -32.80 -5.48
N TYR A 537 13.88 -32.65 -6.35
CA TYR A 537 14.53 -33.74 -7.08
C TYR A 537 16.03 -33.55 -7.06
N ASP A 538 16.77 -34.65 -6.93
CA ASP A 538 18.22 -34.64 -7.05
C ASP A 538 18.64 -34.07 -8.42
N GLU A 539 19.55 -33.11 -8.41
CA GLU A 539 19.92 -32.29 -9.56
C GLU A 539 20.68 -33.05 -10.65
N THR A 540 21.16 -34.26 -10.34
CA THR A 540 21.95 -35.09 -11.27
C THR A 540 21.15 -36.30 -11.75
N THR A 541 20.53 -37.03 -10.84
CA THR A 541 19.78 -38.27 -11.11
C THR A 541 18.33 -38.01 -11.50
N PHE A 542 17.78 -36.84 -11.14
CA PHE A 542 16.38 -36.47 -11.32
C PHE A 542 15.39 -37.34 -10.53
N ALA A 543 15.87 -38.10 -9.55
CA ALA A 543 15.00 -38.85 -8.64
C ALA A 543 14.34 -37.91 -7.62
N PRO A 544 13.08 -38.16 -7.20
CA PRO A 544 12.49 -37.48 -6.05
C PRO A 544 13.41 -37.54 -4.83
N ALA A 545 13.61 -36.41 -4.15
CA ALA A 545 14.56 -36.28 -3.05
C ALA A 545 13.91 -35.69 -1.79
N PRO A 546 14.36 -36.07 -0.58
CA PRO A 546 13.88 -35.47 0.66
C PRO A 546 14.48 -34.07 0.86
N ALA A 547 13.91 -33.29 1.78
CA ALA A 547 14.49 -32.01 2.22
C ALA A 547 14.77 -32.01 3.72
N ARG A 548 13.93 -31.32 4.50
CA ARG A 548 14.04 -31.31 5.97
C ARG A 548 13.63 -32.67 6.54
N LYS A 549 13.95 -32.92 7.81
CA LYS A 549 13.60 -34.17 8.53
C LYS A 549 12.10 -34.55 8.44
N PHE A 550 11.23 -33.57 8.28
CA PHE A 550 9.77 -33.72 8.18
C PHE A 550 9.24 -33.57 6.74
N GLU A 551 10.13 -33.65 5.74
CA GLU A 551 9.82 -33.59 4.31
C GLU A 551 10.48 -34.77 3.59
N PRO A 552 9.90 -35.98 3.74
CA PRO A 552 10.42 -37.18 3.09
C PRO A 552 10.20 -37.11 1.57
N VAL A 553 10.75 -38.08 0.85
CA VAL A 553 10.40 -38.32 -0.56
C VAL A 553 8.90 -38.60 -0.66
N CYS A 554 8.15 -37.70 -1.29
CA CYS A 554 6.70 -37.78 -1.40
C CYS A 554 6.16 -36.95 -2.57
N LEU A 555 4.93 -37.24 -2.98
CA LEU A 555 4.17 -36.39 -3.89
C LEU A 555 3.58 -35.19 -3.14
N THR A 556 3.45 -34.06 -3.82
CA THR A 556 2.94 -32.82 -3.20
C THR A 556 1.75 -32.27 -3.94
N ALA A 557 0.66 -31.99 -3.22
CA ALA A 557 -0.54 -31.46 -3.85
C ALA A 557 -0.41 -29.96 -4.16
N GLY A 558 0.12 -29.18 -3.21
CA GLY A 558 0.22 -27.72 -3.33
C GLY A 558 1.14 -27.27 -4.47
N GLU A 559 2.41 -27.71 -4.44
CA GLU A 559 3.42 -27.29 -5.43
C GLU A 559 3.04 -27.73 -6.85
N SER A 560 2.41 -28.91 -6.96
CA SER A 560 1.93 -29.43 -8.24
C SER A 560 0.84 -28.57 -8.89
N VAL A 561 0.07 -27.79 -8.11
CA VAL A 561 -0.89 -26.83 -8.68
C VAL A 561 -0.17 -25.73 -9.46
N GLY A 562 0.94 -25.22 -8.92
CA GLY A 562 1.79 -24.23 -9.60
C GLY A 562 2.33 -24.77 -10.93
N ILE A 563 2.83 -26.00 -10.91
CA ILE A 563 3.36 -26.67 -12.12
C ILE A 563 2.25 -26.86 -13.17
N VAL A 564 1.07 -27.34 -12.77
CA VAL A 564 -0.05 -27.52 -13.71
C VAL A 564 -0.48 -26.18 -14.31
N ARG A 565 -0.59 -25.11 -13.52
CA ARG A 565 -0.90 -23.77 -14.04
C ARG A 565 0.16 -23.28 -15.03
N TYR A 566 1.44 -23.50 -14.73
CA TYR A 566 2.54 -23.14 -15.62
C TYR A 566 2.50 -23.90 -16.96
N LEU A 567 2.16 -25.19 -16.95
CA LEU A 567 1.97 -26.00 -18.16
C LEU A 567 0.71 -25.57 -18.94
N MET A 568 -0.39 -25.31 -18.23
CA MET A 568 -1.62 -24.83 -18.82
C MET A 568 -1.47 -23.44 -19.44
N ASP A 569 -0.51 -22.63 -19.03
CA ASP A 569 -0.28 -21.31 -19.62
C ASP A 569 0.49 -21.34 -20.97
N ILE A 570 0.82 -22.54 -21.48
CA ILE A 570 1.35 -22.70 -22.84
C ILE A 570 0.21 -22.52 -23.86
N ASP A 571 0.40 -21.61 -24.82
CA ASP A 571 -0.64 -21.24 -25.81
C ASP A 571 -1.01 -22.40 -26.76
N LYS A 572 -0.02 -23.20 -27.12
CA LYS A 572 -0.13 -24.36 -28.00
C LYS A 572 0.60 -25.53 -27.34
N PRO A 573 0.00 -26.17 -26.31
CA PRO A 573 0.64 -27.26 -25.62
C PRO A 573 0.74 -28.47 -26.57
N ASP A 574 1.89 -29.12 -26.60
CA ASP A 574 2.04 -30.38 -27.32
C ASP A 574 1.31 -31.53 -26.59
N PRO A 575 1.17 -32.72 -27.21
CA PRO A 575 0.50 -33.86 -26.59
C PRO A 575 1.09 -34.29 -25.25
N ALA A 576 2.41 -34.15 -25.03
CA ALA A 576 3.06 -34.55 -23.78
C ALA A 576 2.70 -33.58 -22.64
N VAL A 577 2.59 -32.28 -22.93
CA VAL A 577 2.09 -31.28 -21.99
C VAL A 577 0.62 -31.54 -21.63
N VAL A 578 -0.22 -31.83 -22.63
CA VAL A 578 -1.63 -32.16 -22.41
C VAL A 578 -1.75 -33.40 -21.52
N GLU A 579 -1.03 -34.48 -21.85
CA GLU A 579 -1.01 -35.72 -21.06
C GLU A 579 -0.58 -35.46 -19.61
N ALA A 580 0.47 -34.66 -19.40
CA ALA A 580 0.96 -34.31 -18.07
C ALA A 580 -0.10 -33.57 -17.23
N VAL A 581 -0.78 -32.58 -17.82
CA VAL A 581 -1.87 -31.83 -17.17
C VAL A 581 -3.05 -32.74 -16.85
N GLU A 582 -3.49 -33.56 -17.80
CA GLU A 582 -4.61 -34.48 -17.60
C GLU A 582 -4.34 -35.52 -16.51
N ALA A 583 -3.13 -36.07 -16.48
CA ALA A 583 -2.71 -37.02 -15.45
C ALA A 583 -2.73 -36.39 -14.04
N ALA A 584 -2.22 -35.15 -13.90
CA ALA A 584 -2.25 -34.43 -12.64
C ALA A 584 -3.69 -34.11 -12.20
N VAL A 585 -4.55 -33.69 -13.13
CA VAL A 585 -5.98 -33.41 -12.86
C VAL A 585 -6.72 -34.68 -12.42
N ALA A 586 -6.46 -35.81 -13.08
CA ALA A 586 -7.01 -37.10 -12.67
C ALA A 586 -6.53 -37.49 -11.27
N TRP A 587 -5.25 -37.28 -10.97
CA TRP A 587 -4.68 -37.52 -9.64
C TRP A 587 -5.33 -36.63 -8.57
N PHE A 588 -5.53 -35.33 -8.82
CA PHE A 588 -6.21 -34.45 -7.87
C PHE A 588 -7.64 -34.90 -7.60
N ARG A 589 -8.39 -35.29 -8.62
CA ARG A 589 -9.76 -35.81 -8.46
C ARG A 589 -9.80 -37.08 -7.63
N ALA A 590 -8.86 -38.01 -7.86
CA ALA A 590 -8.81 -39.29 -7.17
C ALA A 590 -8.38 -39.17 -5.69
N ASN A 591 -7.55 -38.18 -5.36
CA ASN A 591 -6.95 -38.02 -4.03
C ASN A 591 -7.55 -36.88 -3.19
N ARG A 592 -8.72 -36.39 -3.59
CA ARG A 592 -9.46 -35.38 -2.83
C ARG A 592 -9.95 -35.96 -1.49
N LEU A 593 -9.92 -35.13 -0.45
CA LEU A 593 -10.38 -35.46 0.89
C LEU A 593 -11.70 -34.71 1.14
N ASP A 594 -12.80 -35.44 1.05
CA ASP A 594 -14.15 -34.92 1.32
C ASP A 594 -14.54 -35.11 2.79
N GLY A 595 -15.51 -34.32 3.25
CA GLY A 595 -16.15 -34.55 4.55
C GLY A 595 -15.28 -34.18 5.76
N ILE A 596 -14.18 -33.46 5.55
CA ILE A 596 -13.28 -33.00 6.59
C ILE A 596 -13.03 -31.49 6.48
N ARG A 597 -12.82 -30.85 7.64
CA ARG A 597 -12.41 -29.47 7.76
C ARG A 597 -11.11 -29.39 8.56
N TRP A 598 -10.14 -28.65 8.04
CA TRP A 598 -8.93 -28.27 8.79
C TRP A 598 -9.21 -26.96 9.52
N GLU A 599 -9.30 -27.00 10.85
CA GLU A 599 -9.73 -25.87 11.67
C GLU A 599 -8.69 -25.55 12.75
N ARG A 600 -8.44 -24.26 12.99
CA ARG A 600 -7.63 -23.78 14.12
C ARG A 600 -8.55 -23.26 15.22
N LYS A 601 -8.50 -23.88 16.40
CA LYS A 601 -9.26 -23.46 17.58
C LYS A 601 -8.32 -23.33 18.78
N ASN A 602 -8.33 -22.16 19.43
CA ASN A 602 -7.47 -21.86 20.60
C ASN A 602 -5.97 -22.14 20.35
N GLY A 603 -5.49 -21.90 19.13
CA GLY A 603 -4.08 -22.13 18.77
C GLY A 603 -3.75 -23.55 18.30
N GLU A 604 -4.67 -24.50 18.45
CA GLU A 604 -4.52 -25.88 18.00
C GLU A 604 -5.24 -26.12 16.67
N ASN A 605 -4.53 -26.73 15.71
CA ASN A 605 -5.12 -27.22 14.49
C ASN A 605 -5.58 -28.67 14.66
N SER A 606 -6.76 -28.98 14.13
CA SER A 606 -7.29 -30.35 14.08
C SER A 606 -8.15 -30.58 12.85
N VAL A 607 -8.35 -31.87 12.53
CA VAL A 607 -9.32 -32.31 11.54
C VAL A 607 -10.67 -32.51 12.22
N VAL A 608 -11.70 -31.87 11.70
CA VAL A 608 -13.08 -32.02 12.16
C VAL A 608 -13.90 -32.67 11.03
N LYS A 609 -14.78 -33.61 11.39
CA LYS A 609 -15.73 -34.22 10.44
C LYS A 609 -16.80 -33.19 10.07
N ASP A 610 -16.91 -32.87 8.79
CA ASP A 610 -17.89 -31.94 8.26
C ASP A 610 -18.22 -32.32 6.82
N LYS A 611 -19.39 -32.96 6.61
CA LYS A 611 -19.85 -33.38 5.28
C LYS A 611 -20.12 -32.24 4.32
N SER A 612 -20.31 -31.02 4.83
CA SER A 612 -20.53 -29.81 4.02
C SER A 612 -19.25 -29.06 3.70
N ALA A 613 -18.12 -29.45 4.30
CA ALA A 613 -16.84 -28.84 4.03
C ALA A 613 -16.46 -29.07 2.55
N PRO A 614 -16.01 -28.01 1.86
CA PRO A 614 -15.38 -28.17 0.57
C PRO A 614 -14.16 -29.11 0.64
N PRO A 615 -13.81 -29.80 -0.48
CA PRO A 615 -12.72 -30.76 -0.49
C PRO A 615 -11.37 -30.12 -0.16
N LEU A 616 -10.52 -30.91 0.50
CA LEU A 616 -9.12 -30.61 0.79
C LEU A 616 -8.20 -31.66 0.18
N TRP A 617 -6.90 -31.38 0.19
CA TRP A 617 -5.85 -32.34 -0.11
C TRP A 617 -4.82 -32.29 1.01
N ALA A 618 -4.21 -33.41 1.33
CA ALA A 618 -3.03 -33.37 2.19
C ALA A 618 -1.88 -32.66 1.46
N ARG A 619 -0.93 -32.09 2.20
CA ARG A 619 0.26 -31.49 1.57
C ARG A 619 1.11 -32.58 0.92
N PHE A 620 1.27 -33.72 1.59
CA PHE A 620 2.14 -34.83 1.18
C PHE A 620 1.37 -36.14 1.01
N TYR A 621 1.77 -36.91 0.01
CA TYR A 621 1.25 -38.24 -0.28
C TYR A 621 2.41 -39.22 -0.51
N GLU A 622 2.30 -40.40 0.10
CA GLU A 622 3.21 -41.53 -0.15
C GLU A 622 3.11 -41.96 -1.62
N ILE A 623 4.26 -42.14 -2.29
CA ILE A 623 4.31 -42.32 -3.75
C ILE A 623 3.59 -43.61 -4.16
N GLU A 624 3.85 -44.72 -3.49
CA GLU A 624 3.38 -46.04 -3.91
C GLU A 624 1.88 -46.24 -3.65
N THR A 625 1.37 -45.68 -2.55
CA THR A 625 0.01 -45.95 -2.08
C THR A 625 -0.96 -44.79 -2.30
N MET A 626 -0.46 -43.59 -2.62
CA MET A 626 -1.23 -42.36 -2.68
C MET A 626 -1.96 -42.03 -1.38
N LYS A 627 -1.45 -42.49 -0.23
CA LYS A 627 -2.03 -42.14 1.07
C LYS A 627 -1.49 -40.78 1.53
N PRO A 628 -2.36 -39.90 2.09
CA PRO A 628 -1.92 -38.76 2.88
C PRO A 628 -0.90 -39.16 3.95
N ILE A 629 0.20 -38.40 4.05
CA ILE A 629 1.21 -38.62 5.10
C ILE A 629 1.50 -37.34 5.89
N PHE A 630 1.84 -37.54 7.16
CA PHE A 630 2.18 -36.51 8.14
C PHE A 630 3.45 -36.92 8.86
N VAL A 631 4.36 -35.97 9.07
CA VAL A 631 5.70 -36.28 9.59
C VAL A 631 6.11 -35.26 10.65
N GLY A 632 6.46 -35.77 11.83
CA GLY A 632 7.01 -34.98 12.93
C GLY A 632 8.52 -34.74 12.79
N ARG A 633 9.13 -34.11 13.79
CA ARG A 633 10.58 -33.94 13.87
C ARG A 633 11.36 -35.24 14.03
N ASP A 634 10.67 -36.32 14.40
CA ASP A 634 11.22 -37.68 14.52
C ASP A 634 11.34 -38.41 13.17
N SER A 635 10.91 -37.79 12.06
CA SER A 635 10.97 -38.34 10.71
C SER A 635 10.13 -39.60 10.50
N ILE A 636 9.22 -39.93 11.42
CA ILE A 636 8.35 -41.10 11.29
C ILE A 636 7.11 -40.70 10.48
N ILE A 637 6.87 -41.42 9.38
CA ILE A 637 5.66 -41.28 8.56
C ILE A 637 4.46 -41.77 9.37
N ARG A 638 3.44 -40.91 9.43
CA ARG A 638 2.16 -41.16 10.06
C ARG A 638 1.03 -40.89 9.07
N TYR A 639 -0.10 -41.54 9.29
CA TYR A 639 -1.26 -41.43 8.39
C TYR A 639 -2.42 -40.64 9.02
N ASP A 640 -2.24 -40.16 10.26
CA ASP A 640 -3.15 -39.24 10.95
C ASP A 640 -2.35 -38.05 11.51
N VAL A 641 -2.80 -36.84 11.19
CA VAL A 641 -2.14 -35.59 11.62
C VAL A 641 -2.20 -35.38 13.14
N SER A 642 -3.12 -36.03 13.85
CA SER A 642 -3.20 -35.97 15.30
C SER A 642 -2.03 -36.68 15.99
N GLU A 643 -1.36 -37.60 15.29
CA GLU A 643 -0.26 -38.40 15.82
C GLU A 643 1.11 -37.70 15.76
N ILE A 644 1.20 -36.53 15.10
CA ILE A 644 2.41 -35.67 15.13
C ILE A 644 2.32 -34.63 16.25
N GLU A 645 3.47 -34.13 16.69
CA GLU A 645 3.57 -33.16 17.77
C GLU A 645 2.86 -31.84 17.47
N ALA A 646 2.26 -31.23 18.50
CA ALA A 646 1.48 -29.99 18.38
C ALA A 646 2.27 -28.86 17.70
N GLU A 647 3.57 -28.74 17.98
CA GLU A 647 4.43 -27.72 17.36
C GLU A 647 4.46 -27.83 15.82
N ARG A 648 4.59 -29.04 15.27
CA ARG A 648 4.55 -29.27 13.81
C ARG A 648 3.14 -29.22 13.26
N ARG A 649 2.16 -29.76 13.97
CA ARG A 649 0.74 -29.72 13.58
C ARG A 649 0.23 -28.28 13.44
N ASN A 650 0.68 -27.39 14.32
CA ASN A 650 0.20 -26.02 14.43
C ASN A 650 1.06 -25.00 13.68
N GLY A 651 2.33 -25.33 13.43
CA GLY A 651 3.31 -24.47 12.75
C GLY A 651 3.50 -24.76 11.26
N TYR A 652 2.82 -25.77 10.70
CA TYR A 652 2.96 -26.18 9.30
C TYR A 652 1.60 -26.42 8.63
N ALA A 653 1.51 -26.09 7.34
CA ALA A 653 0.30 -26.33 6.56
C ALA A 653 0.27 -27.79 6.05
N TRP A 654 -0.51 -28.64 6.71
CA TRP A 654 -0.64 -30.07 6.37
C TRP A 654 -1.76 -30.37 5.37
N TYR A 655 -2.69 -29.44 5.17
CA TYR A 655 -3.77 -29.54 4.20
C TYR A 655 -3.81 -28.28 3.33
N VAL A 656 -4.16 -28.46 2.06
CA VAL A 656 -4.22 -27.39 1.06
C VAL A 656 -5.55 -27.41 0.32
N ALA A 657 -6.02 -26.23 -0.08
CA ALA A 657 -7.25 -26.06 -0.85
C ALA A 657 -7.00 -25.64 -2.31
N ALA A 658 -5.74 -25.37 -2.70
CA ALA A 658 -5.37 -24.88 -4.02
C ALA A 658 -5.85 -25.78 -5.20
N PRO A 659 -5.82 -27.13 -5.10
CA PRO A 659 -6.33 -27.98 -6.18
C PRO A 659 -7.81 -27.77 -6.50
N ARG A 660 -8.62 -27.35 -5.52
CA ARG A 660 -10.03 -27.04 -5.75
C ARG A 660 -10.21 -25.93 -6.78
N GLU A 661 -9.50 -24.81 -6.61
CA GLU A 661 -9.61 -23.70 -7.55
C GLU A 661 -9.09 -24.06 -8.94
N LEU A 662 -8.01 -24.85 -9.00
CA LEU A 662 -7.50 -25.41 -10.25
C LEU A 662 -8.58 -26.23 -10.98
N LEU A 663 -9.25 -27.14 -10.27
CA LEU A 663 -10.25 -28.03 -10.85
C LEU A 663 -11.55 -27.32 -11.23
N ASP A 664 -12.01 -26.38 -10.40
CA ASP A 664 -13.32 -25.74 -10.55
C ASP A 664 -13.30 -24.55 -11.53
N LYS A 665 -12.15 -23.88 -11.67
CA LYS A 665 -12.03 -22.64 -12.47
C LYS A 665 -11.00 -22.73 -13.57
N ASP A 666 -9.76 -23.09 -13.26
CA ASP A 666 -8.64 -22.92 -14.19
C ASP A 666 -8.63 -23.99 -15.29
N TYR A 667 -8.78 -25.26 -14.91
CA TYR A 667 -8.77 -26.39 -15.83
C TYR A 667 -9.94 -26.38 -16.83
N PRO A 668 -11.21 -26.11 -16.44
CA PRO A 668 -12.30 -26.02 -17.40
C PRO A 668 -12.06 -24.94 -18.47
N LYS A 669 -11.54 -23.78 -18.06
CA LYS A 669 -11.16 -22.70 -18.99
C LYS A 669 -10.03 -23.12 -19.94
N TRP A 670 -9.02 -23.81 -19.41
CA TRP A 670 -7.93 -24.33 -20.23
C TRP A 670 -8.43 -25.34 -21.27
N ARG A 671 -9.28 -26.30 -20.87
CA ARG A 671 -9.90 -27.29 -21.77
C ARG A 671 -10.71 -26.64 -22.88
N GLU A 672 -11.53 -25.65 -22.53
CA GLU A 672 -12.28 -24.88 -23.51
C GLU A 672 -11.35 -24.17 -24.50
N ARG A 673 -10.26 -23.56 -24.00
CA ARG A 673 -9.29 -22.83 -24.82
C ARG A 673 -8.56 -23.75 -25.82
N ILE A 674 -8.18 -24.96 -25.42
CA ILE A 674 -7.48 -25.90 -26.30
C ILE A 674 -8.43 -26.72 -27.19
N GLY A 675 -9.70 -26.89 -26.80
CA GLY A 675 -10.70 -27.63 -27.57
C GLY A 675 -11.43 -26.81 -28.64
N LYS A 676 -11.36 -25.48 -28.59
CA LYS A 676 -11.91 -24.55 -29.61
C LYS A 676 -11.02 -24.37 -30.85
N ARG A 677 -9.97 -25.18 -31.01
CA ARG A 677 -8.95 -25.01 -32.05
C ARG A 677 -8.76 -26.26 -32.88
#